data_AF-A0A4Q2ECT8-F1
#
_entry.id   AF-A0A4Q2ECT8-F1
#
_cell.length_a   1.000
_cell.length_b   1.000
_cell.length_c   1.000
_cell.angle_alpha   90.00
_cell.angle_beta   90.00
_cell.angle_gamma   90.00
#
_symmetry.space_group_name_H-M   'P 1'
#
loop_
_entity.id
_entity.type
_entity.pdbx_description
1 polymer ?
#
loop_
_entity_poly.entity_id
_entity_poly.type
_entity_poly.pdbx_seq_one_letter_code
_entity_poly.pdbx_strand_id
1 'polypeptide(L)'
;MALYLLGIFMGALDTGIITPARPLISTQLGVDESAGIWMITIYTLAYAAAIPIMGKLADRSGRKPIYLLSIALFGAGSLLCGLSQDVGSFGMLIAARALQAIGGGGILPIATAEVGTTVPQERRGLALGLVGAVYGVANIFGASAGSLVLQIAGAENWQWIFYINIPITLAILVTGALILPNHTSEKVAPIDVWGSLVLVAMILSLLYGLRNLDYLDVATSITSTEVWPFLAAFLALLPVLIVVERRAADPVLHLSYFTDRGIALTLLLSLLSGVILMGVVFVPEFAENALRLPAGSGGYAVIALGLTSGVGAPLSGRLTDRFGPRLVLGFGALICLLAAVSLIGWAIPAPSTVSVMVSLCLLGLGLGFVVGSPLNYMMLERTAPEDSSSALATLSLMRSIGTTLAPAVMVGFLAQAGGVIQADVTAALPRSVPAPALPHAAELQATLTRWKSDPDLADRLGTLDPALLAPTDLTIDPTAGGTLPEPLVQELRTADVTTIVAVSKDVARAMFARETPHTIETITAGVTSGIDGVDAGLAGTADAEKKMTDSLATMSANLTAMAEAQQKMSRQLNEMDEGLAGMRKGVAGLDAGIAGMKKGIAGLDRAVAGMDEGLTAQRAALAGAEQGAAAAAHSPDPGVASQAAAQLAGLRGAVQDLENKRAAAVSQRTGLQAKLDQAVAKRADLVASQAKLQQGRSALAQARTKLTRGRDELLTAHSDLTDARAALLAKQDELRTTREQMVELRDAIPAAFDTALTTYLDEIDQAAPDIELAYQRGLNQGFRGVYLLFGGAAALALVALALVGRPRT
;
A
#
# COMPACT_ATOMS: atom_id res chain seq x y z
N MET A 1 -39.09 18.95 51.47
CA MET A 1 -38.26 17.74 51.36
C MET A 1 -38.32 17.09 49.98
N ALA A 2 -39.49 16.67 49.48
CA ALA A 2 -39.59 15.99 48.17
C ALA A 2 -38.96 16.78 47.00
N LEU A 3 -39.18 18.10 46.93
CA LEU A 3 -38.54 18.98 45.92
C LEU A 3 -37.01 19.01 45.99
N TYR A 4 -36.45 18.96 47.20
CA TYR A 4 -35.00 18.87 47.41
C TYR A 4 -34.46 17.51 46.98
N LEU A 5 -35.17 16.43 47.32
CA LEU A 5 -34.81 15.08 46.89
C LEU A 5 -34.91 14.90 45.38
N LEU A 6 -35.90 15.54 44.72
CA LEU A 6 -36.02 15.52 43.26
C LEU A 6 -34.86 16.24 42.57
N GLY A 7 -34.39 17.36 43.13
CA GLY A 7 -33.19 18.03 42.62
C GLY A 7 -31.93 17.17 42.81
N ILE A 8 -31.77 16.55 43.99
CA ILE A 8 -30.67 15.60 44.25
C ILE A 8 -30.72 14.44 43.25
N PHE A 9 -31.90 13.86 43.02
CA PHE A 9 -32.10 12.79 42.05
C PHE A 9 -31.69 13.23 40.65
N MET A 10 -32.16 14.40 40.19
CA MET A 10 -31.79 14.96 38.89
C MET A 10 -30.27 15.15 38.74
N GLY A 11 -29.62 15.79 39.72
CA GLY A 11 -28.18 16.05 39.67
C GLY A 11 -27.34 14.78 39.71
N ALA A 12 -27.72 13.79 40.52
CA ALA A 12 -27.05 12.51 40.61
C ALA A 12 -27.32 11.60 39.40
N LEU A 13 -28.50 11.70 38.79
CA LEU A 13 -28.81 10.97 37.56
C LEU A 13 -27.93 11.47 36.41
N ASP A 14 -27.72 12.79 36.31
CA ASP A 14 -26.87 13.41 35.27
C ASP A 14 -25.40 13.00 35.34
N THR A 15 -24.86 12.74 36.54
CA THR A 15 -23.48 12.22 36.66
C THR A 15 -23.34 10.83 36.07
N GLY A 16 -24.39 10.00 36.16
CA GLY A 16 -24.40 8.67 35.55
C GLY A 16 -24.80 8.67 34.07
N ILE A 17 -25.75 9.52 33.65
CA ILE A 17 -26.39 9.43 32.33
C ILE A 17 -25.44 9.62 31.15
N ILE A 18 -24.38 10.41 31.33
CA ILE A 18 -23.39 10.69 30.29
C ILE A 18 -22.41 9.54 30.10
N THR A 19 -22.24 8.66 31.08
CA THR A 19 -21.18 7.65 31.05
C THR A 19 -21.23 6.70 29.85
N PRO A 20 -22.38 6.10 29.45
CA PRO A 20 -22.47 5.32 28.21
C PRO A 20 -22.50 6.21 26.95
N ALA A 21 -22.90 7.48 27.07
CA ALA A 21 -23.01 8.39 25.93
C ALA A 21 -21.66 9.01 25.54
N ARG A 22 -20.69 9.04 26.45
CA ARG A 22 -19.41 9.73 26.23
C ARG A 22 -18.69 9.28 24.96
N PRO A 23 -18.47 7.97 24.70
CA PRO A 23 -17.76 7.54 23.49
C PRO A 23 -18.47 8.05 22.23
N LEU A 24 -19.80 7.84 22.18
CA LEU A 24 -20.67 8.28 21.09
C LEU A 24 -20.63 9.81 20.84
N ILE A 25 -20.68 10.62 21.90
CA ILE A 25 -20.58 12.08 21.79
C ILE A 25 -19.21 12.48 21.24
N SER A 26 -18.15 11.80 21.69
CA SER A 26 -16.78 12.06 21.25
C SER A 26 -16.65 11.74 19.76
N THR A 27 -17.22 10.62 19.31
CA THR A 27 -17.27 10.22 17.91
C THR A 27 -18.05 11.20 17.04
N GLN A 28 -19.27 11.59 17.44
CA GLN A 28 -20.09 12.49 16.63
C GLN A 28 -19.58 13.93 16.56
N LEU A 29 -18.89 14.40 17.60
CA LEU A 29 -18.23 15.71 17.60
C LEU A 29 -16.80 15.64 17.07
N GLY A 30 -16.34 14.45 16.67
CA GLY A 30 -15.04 14.23 16.07
C GLY A 30 -13.86 14.58 16.99
N VAL A 31 -13.99 14.35 18.29
CA VAL A 31 -12.90 14.55 19.24
C VAL A 31 -12.31 13.21 19.66
N ASP A 32 -11.01 13.18 19.90
CA ASP A 32 -10.36 11.96 20.35
C ASP A 32 -10.85 11.52 21.74
N GLU A 33 -10.61 10.26 22.05
CA GLU A 33 -10.97 9.69 23.34
C GLU A 33 -10.41 10.53 24.50
N SER A 34 -9.18 11.03 24.38
CA SER A 34 -8.51 11.86 25.40
C SER A 34 -9.25 13.16 25.70
N ALA A 35 -9.74 13.83 24.65
CA ALA A 35 -10.55 15.04 24.69
C ALA A 35 -11.95 14.71 25.20
N GLY A 36 -12.56 13.61 24.75
CA GLY A 36 -13.86 13.13 25.23
C GLY A 36 -13.93 12.97 26.74
N ILE A 37 -12.84 12.53 27.38
CA ILE A 37 -12.79 12.41 28.84
C ILE A 37 -12.94 13.78 29.57
N TRP A 38 -12.66 14.91 28.89
CA TRP A 38 -12.90 16.24 29.47
C TRP A 38 -14.36 16.50 29.82
N MET A 39 -15.32 15.82 29.20
CA MET A 39 -16.75 15.96 29.56
C MET A 39 -17.01 15.62 31.02
N ILE A 40 -16.36 14.56 31.54
CA ILE A 40 -16.46 14.16 32.95
C ILE A 40 -15.53 15.03 33.80
N THR A 41 -14.33 15.32 33.29
CA THR A 41 -13.29 16.06 34.03
C THR A 41 -13.74 17.49 34.36
N ILE A 42 -14.21 18.25 33.36
CA ILE A 42 -14.62 19.64 33.56
C ILE A 42 -15.81 19.74 34.50
N TYR A 43 -16.76 18.81 34.35
CA TYR A 43 -17.93 18.74 35.21
C TYR A 43 -17.49 18.52 36.65
N THR A 44 -16.61 17.56 36.87
CA THR A 44 -16.13 17.21 38.21
C THR A 44 -15.34 18.36 38.84
N LEU A 45 -14.42 19.00 38.10
CA LEU A 45 -13.67 20.17 38.56
C LEU A 45 -14.59 21.35 38.94
N ALA A 46 -15.51 21.71 38.06
CA ALA A 46 -16.45 22.81 38.29
C ALA A 46 -17.44 22.51 39.42
N TYR A 47 -17.90 21.26 39.52
CA TYR A 47 -18.75 20.77 40.62
C TYR A 47 -18.04 20.94 41.96
N ALA A 48 -16.78 20.52 42.04
CA ALA A 48 -15.95 20.67 43.24
C ALA A 48 -15.79 22.11 43.69
N ALA A 49 -15.46 22.99 42.73
CA ALA A 49 -15.25 24.41 42.99
C ALA A 49 -16.54 25.10 43.43
N ALA A 50 -17.69 24.66 42.92
CA ALA A 50 -18.98 25.25 43.21
C ALA A 50 -19.53 24.90 44.59
N ILE A 51 -19.24 23.71 45.14
CA ILE A 51 -19.76 23.26 46.46
C ILE A 51 -19.57 24.32 47.57
N PRO A 52 -18.33 24.77 47.89
CA PRO A 52 -18.12 25.70 48.99
C PRO A 52 -18.71 27.09 48.69
N ILE A 53 -18.66 27.53 47.42
CA ILE A 53 -19.19 28.83 46.99
C ILE A 53 -20.71 28.87 47.15
N MET A 54 -21.41 27.86 46.63
CA MET A 54 -22.87 27.76 46.68
C MET A 54 -23.39 27.56 48.10
N GLY A 55 -22.70 26.76 48.91
CA GLY A 55 -23.03 26.57 50.32
C GLY A 55 -23.04 27.89 51.09
N LYS A 56 -21.94 28.66 51.02
CA LYS A 56 -21.85 29.95 51.72
C LYS A 56 -22.79 31.01 51.15
N LEU A 57 -23.01 31.01 49.83
CA LEU A 57 -24.00 31.93 49.23
C LEU A 57 -25.42 31.62 49.74
N ALA A 58 -25.76 30.34 49.92
CA ALA A 58 -27.05 29.91 50.46
C ALA A 58 -27.23 30.30 51.94
N ASP A 59 -26.16 30.25 52.74
CA ASP A 59 -26.21 30.69 54.13
C ASP A 59 -26.44 32.21 54.25
N ARG A 60 -25.86 33.01 53.33
CA ARG A 60 -26.01 34.48 53.31
C ARG A 60 -27.33 34.95 52.73
N SER A 61 -27.65 34.52 51.51
CA SER A 61 -28.77 35.05 50.72
C SER A 61 -30.08 34.29 50.98
N GLY A 62 -30.04 33.26 51.83
CA GLY A 62 -31.15 32.34 52.06
C GLY A 62 -31.06 31.12 51.14
N ARG A 63 -31.52 29.98 51.65
CA ARG A 63 -31.34 28.69 50.96
C ARG A 63 -32.27 28.52 49.76
N LYS A 64 -33.48 29.08 49.79
CA LYS A 64 -34.44 29.05 48.67
C LYS A 64 -33.87 29.70 47.40
N PRO A 65 -33.47 30.98 47.40
CA PRO A 65 -33.03 31.64 46.16
C PRO A 65 -31.78 30.97 45.57
N ILE A 66 -30.85 30.51 46.40
CA ILE A 66 -29.63 29.87 45.91
C ILE A 66 -29.87 28.44 45.44
N TYR A 67 -30.79 27.70 46.07
CA TYR A 67 -31.24 26.41 45.54
C TYR A 67 -31.90 26.56 44.16
N LEU A 68 -32.82 27.52 44.00
CA LEU A 68 -33.47 27.77 42.71
C LEU A 68 -32.48 28.29 41.66
N LEU A 69 -31.51 29.12 42.05
CA LEU A 69 -30.40 29.52 41.17
C LEU A 69 -29.58 28.31 40.73
N SER A 70 -29.26 27.40 41.65
CA SER A 70 -28.51 26.17 41.35
C SER A 70 -29.27 25.29 40.35
N ILE A 71 -30.58 25.13 40.54
CA ILE A 71 -31.45 24.42 39.58
C ILE A 71 -31.50 25.16 38.23
N ALA A 72 -31.62 26.48 38.21
CA ALA A 72 -31.66 27.26 36.98
C ALA A 72 -30.35 27.17 36.18
N LEU A 73 -29.19 27.27 36.86
CA LEU A 73 -27.88 27.10 36.24
C LEU A 73 -27.71 25.68 35.71
N PHE A 74 -28.15 24.68 36.46
CA PHE A 74 -28.14 23.28 36.01
C PHE A 74 -29.01 23.09 34.76
N GLY A 75 -30.24 23.60 34.76
CA GLY A 75 -31.14 23.51 33.61
C GLY A 75 -30.63 24.27 32.38
N ALA A 76 -30.09 25.47 32.56
CA ALA A 76 -29.48 26.25 31.48
C ALA A 76 -28.24 25.54 30.91
N GLY A 77 -27.37 25.02 31.77
CA GLY A 77 -26.23 24.21 31.36
C GLY A 77 -26.66 22.96 30.61
N SER A 78 -27.67 22.23 31.09
CA SER A 78 -28.22 21.05 30.40
C SER A 78 -28.82 21.41 29.03
N LEU A 79 -29.52 22.53 28.93
CA LEU A 79 -30.07 23.00 27.65
C LEU A 79 -28.95 23.31 26.65
N LEU A 80 -27.92 24.03 27.10
CA LEU A 80 -26.76 24.36 26.27
C LEU A 80 -25.94 23.12 25.89
N CYS A 81 -25.89 22.10 26.75
CA CYS A 81 -25.27 20.82 26.40
C CYS A 81 -26.05 20.11 25.29
N GLY A 82 -27.38 20.09 25.34
CA GLY A 82 -28.18 19.52 24.25
C GLY A 82 -28.00 20.29 22.94
N LEU A 83 -28.02 21.62 22.99
CA LEU A 83 -27.81 22.50 21.82
C LEU A 83 -26.40 22.39 21.22
N SER A 84 -25.41 21.93 21.99
CA SER A 84 -24.05 21.75 21.49
C SER A 84 -23.95 20.70 20.38
N GLN A 85 -24.89 19.75 20.35
CA GLN A 85 -25.04 18.80 19.27
C GLN A 85 -25.50 19.51 17.98
N ASP A 86 -26.55 20.32 18.07
CA ASP A 86 -27.12 21.07 16.94
C ASP A 86 -26.09 22.04 16.31
N VAL A 87 -25.20 22.59 17.14
CA VAL A 87 -24.10 23.48 16.72
C VAL A 87 -22.85 22.70 16.27
N GLY A 88 -22.73 21.41 16.62
CA GLY A 88 -21.55 20.60 16.33
C GLY A 88 -20.29 21.06 17.05
N SER A 89 -20.40 21.58 18.29
CA SER A 89 -19.27 22.20 19.01
C SER A 89 -18.98 21.54 20.35
N PHE A 90 -17.87 20.78 20.40
CA PHE A 90 -17.36 20.22 21.65
C PHE A 90 -16.96 21.29 22.67
N GLY A 91 -16.40 22.43 22.22
CA GLY A 91 -16.07 23.55 23.10
C GLY A 91 -17.30 24.12 23.81
N MET A 92 -18.42 24.24 23.09
CA MET A 92 -19.70 24.64 23.68
C MET A 92 -20.20 23.61 24.70
N LEU A 93 -20.08 22.31 24.40
CA LEU A 93 -20.45 21.23 25.32
C LEU A 93 -19.66 21.31 26.63
N ILE A 94 -18.34 21.49 26.57
CA ILE A 94 -17.45 21.59 27.74
C ILE A 94 -17.79 22.83 28.59
N ALA A 95 -18.02 23.98 27.96
CA ALA A 95 -18.43 25.20 28.66
C ALA A 95 -19.81 25.05 29.31
N ALA A 96 -20.76 24.44 28.60
CA ALA A 96 -22.10 24.15 29.11
C ALA A 96 -22.07 23.15 30.27
N ARG A 97 -21.20 22.13 30.19
CA ARG A 97 -20.95 21.16 31.27
C ARG A 97 -20.37 21.83 32.52
N ALA A 98 -19.45 22.77 32.36
CA ALA A 98 -18.94 23.57 33.47
C ALA A 98 -20.06 24.39 34.14
N LEU A 99 -20.90 25.05 33.36
CA LEU A 99 -22.07 25.80 33.87
C LEU A 99 -23.06 24.88 34.59
N GLN A 100 -23.35 23.72 34.00
CA GLN A 100 -24.24 22.70 34.55
C GLN A 100 -23.70 22.20 35.90
N ALA A 101 -22.40 21.91 35.97
CA ALA A 101 -21.72 21.46 37.17
C ALA A 101 -21.71 22.51 38.29
N ILE A 102 -21.62 23.80 37.96
CA ILE A 102 -21.74 24.88 38.94
C ILE A 102 -23.12 24.85 39.61
N GLY A 103 -24.19 24.62 38.82
CA GLY A 103 -25.53 24.38 39.36
C GLY A 103 -25.60 23.10 40.21
N GLY A 104 -25.08 21.99 39.67
CA GLY A 104 -25.04 20.69 40.35
C GLY A 104 -24.35 20.73 41.71
N GLY A 105 -23.23 21.45 41.82
CA GLY A 105 -22.44 21.59 43.04
C GLY A 105 -23.18 22.32 44.16
N GLY A 106 -24.21 23.10 43.86
CA GLY A 106 -25.07 23.73 44.86
C GLY A 106 -26.27 22.88 45.31
N ILE A 107 -26.83 22.06 44.40
CA ILE A 107 -28.06 21.30 44.65
C ILE A 107 -27.93 20.39 45.87
N LEU A 108 -26.91 19.51 45.89
CA LEU A 108 -26.72 18.52 46.95
C LEU A 108 -26.42 19.16 48.33
N PRO A 109 -25.43 20.05 48.50
CA PRO A 109 -25.12 20.61 49.81
C PRO A 109 -26.26 21.47 50.37
N ILE A 110 -26.92 22.29 49.54
CA ILE A 110 -28.03 23.14 50.00
C ILE A 110 -29.23 22.29 50.40
N ALA A 111 -29.57 21.27 49.60
CA ALA A 111 -30.63 20.33 49.94
C ALA A 111 -30.33 19.57 51.24
N THR A 112 -29.09 19.12 51.41
CA THR A 112 -28.64 18.41 52.63
C THR A 112 -28.72 19.32 53.85
N ALA A 113 -28.26 20.56 53.74
CA ALA A 113 -28.32 21.56 54.80
C ALA A 113 -29.78 21.88 55.19
N GLU A 114 -30.66 22.04 54.20
CA GLU A 114 -32.07 22.32 54.46
C GLU A 114 -32.80 21.16 55.11
N VAL A 115 -32.57 19.93 54.63
CA VAL A 115 -33.13 18.73 55.27
C VAL A 115 -32.59 18.57 56.70
N GLY A 116 -31.30 18.86 56.91
CA GLY A 116 -30.66 18.81 58.21
C GLY A 116 -31.23 19.79 59.24
N THR A 117 -31.66 20.98 58.83
CA THR A 117 -32.20 21.98 59.78
C THR A 117 -33.71 21.91 59.94
N THR A 118 -34.46 21.59 58.89
CA THR A 118 -35.94 21.62 58.90
C THR A 118 -36.57 20.38 59.55
N VAL A 119 -35.89 19.25 59.56
CA VAL A 119 -36.39 18.01 60.17
C VAL A 119 -36.09 18.01 61.68
N PRO A 120 -37.02 17.54 62.54
CA PRO A 120 -36.78 17.39 63.99
C PRO A 120 -35.56 16.51 64.29
N GLN A 121 -34.84 16.82 65.37
CA GLN A 121 -33.53 16.22 65.70
C GLN A 121 -33.56 14.68 65.73
N GLU A 122 -34.68 14.10 66.17
CA GLU A 122 -34.88 12.65 66.30
C GLU A 122 -35.00 11.94 64.94
N ARG A 123 -35.39 12.66 63.87
CA ARG A 123 -35.60 12.12 62.53
C ARG A 123 -34.58 12.61 61.51
N ARG A 124 -33.68 13.53 61.88
CA ARG A 124 -32.64 14.10 61.00
C ARG A 124 -31.73 13.03 60.39
N GLY A 125 -31.26 12.08 61.20
CA GLY A 125 -30.39 11.00 60.70
C GLY A 125 -31.05 10.17 59.59
N LEU A 126 -32.34 9.85 59.73
CA LEU A 126 -33.12 9.15 58.71
C LEU A 126 -33.34 10.00 57.46
N ALA A 127 -33.61 11.30 57.62
CA ALA A 127 -33.81 12.20 56.49
C ALA A 127 -32.52 12.45 55.69
N LEU A 128 -31.38 12.62 56.37
CA LEU A 128 -30.06 12.71 55.74
C LEU A 128 -29.63 11.38 55.12
N GLY A 129 -30.01 10.26 55.73
CA GLY A 129 -29.87 8.92 55.13
C GLY A 129 -30.65 8.79 53.82
N LEU A 130 -31.87 9.34 53.74
CA LEU A 130 -32.68 9.35 52.53
C LEU A 130 -32.05 10.21 51.41
N VAL A 131 -31.43 11.35 51.76
CA VAL A 131 -30.66 12.17 50.81
C VAL A 131 -29.53 11.36 50.18
N GLY A 132 -28.74 10.66 51.00
CA GLY A 132 -27.66 9.79 50.52
C GLY A 132 -28.16 8.61 49.68
N ALA A 133 -29.30 8.00 50.06
CA ALA A 133 -29.91 6.91 49.33
C ALA A 133 -30.42 7.34 47.95
N VAL A 134 -31.13 8.47 47.86
CA VAL A 134 -31.61 9.03 46.59
C VAL A 134 -30.43 9.38 45.67
N TYR A 135 -29.38 10.01 46.21
CA TYR A 135 -28.16 10.30 45.45
C TYR A 135 -27.48 9.03 44.92
N GLY A 136 -27.27 8.03 45.77
CA GLY A 136 -26.63 6.77 45.38
C GLY A 136 -27.42 5.99 44.33
N VAL A 137 -28.74 5.84 44.54
CA VAL A 137 -29.64 5.17 43.59
C VAL A 137 -29.65 5.90 42.26
N ALA A 138 -29.85 7.21 42.26
CA ALA A 138 -29.86 8.01 41.04
C ALA A 138 -28.54 7.90 40.26
N ASN A 139 -27.40 7.95 40.95
CA ASN A 139 -26.09 7.81 40.31
C ASN A 139 -25.89 6.44 39.66
N ILE A 140 -26.32 5.36 40.34
CA ILE A 140 -26.24 4.00 39.80
C ILE A 140 -27.15 3.83 38.59
N PHE A 141 -28.41 4.28 38.68
CA PHE A 141 -29.37 4.13 37.57
C PHE A 141 -29.15 5.13 36.44
N GLY A 142 -28.36 6.18 36.64
CA GLY A 142 -28.08 7.20 35.64
C GLY A 142 -27.54 6.59 34.35
N ALA A 143 -26.55 5.71 34.43
CA ALA A 143 -26.00 5.05 33.25
C ALA A 143 -27.04 4.23 32.48
N SER A 144 -27.87 3.45 33.18
CA SER A 144 -28.94 2.67 32.55
C SER A 144 -30.00 3.55 31.90
N ALA A 145 -30.34 4.68 32.53
CA ALA A 145 -31.22 5.68 31.93
C ALA A 145 -30.60 6.30 30.67
N GLY A 146 -29.30 6.53 30.65
CA GLY A 146 -28.57 7.04 29.48
C GLY A 146 -28.66 6.07 28.30
N SER A 147 -28.36 4.80 28.54
CA SER A 147 -28.50 3.75 27.51
C SER A 147 -29.93 3.61 27.01
N LEU A 148 -30.93 3.71 27.88
CA LEU A 148 -32.33 3.67 27.49
C LEU A 148 -32.72 4.88 26.61
N VAL A 149 -32.29 6.09 27.00
CA VAL A 149 -32.56 7.29 26.22
C VAL A 149 -31.89 7.22 24.84
N LEU A 150 -30.63 6.78 24.77
CA LEU A 150 -29.92 6.57 23.50
C LEU A 150 -30.60 5.51 22.63
N GLN A 151 -31.12 4.44 23.24
CA GLN A 151 -31.85 3.41 22.49
C GLN A 151 -33.16 3.94 21.91
N ILE A 152 -33.93 4.74 22.67
CA ILE A 152 -35.23 5.26 22.24
C ILE A 152 -35.07 6.41 21.24
N ALA A 153 -34.15 7.34 21.50
CA ALA A 153 -33.93 8.52 20.67
C ALA A 153 -33.04 8.24 19.45
N GLY A 154 -32.33 7.11 19.45
CA GLY A 154 -31.27 6.79 18.51
C GLY A 154 -29.92 7.33 18.96
N ALA A 155 -28.86 6.59 18.65
CA ALA A 155 -27.48 6.96 18.97
C ALA A 155 -27.10 8.33 18.37
N GLU A 156 -27.68 8.70 17.24
CA GLU A 156 -27.48 10.00 16.59
C GLU A 156 -28.11 11.19 17.33
N ASN A 157 -28.98 10.98 18.32
CA ASN A 157 -29.68 12.06 19.02
C ASN A 157 -29.35 12.08 20.52
N TRP A 158 -28.06 12.11 20.89
CA TRP A 158 -27.62 12.09 22.29
C TRP A 158 -28.06 13.34 23.07
N GLN A 159 -28.41 14.45 22.44
CA GLN A 159 -28.93 15.66 23.08
C GLN A 159 -30.12 15.39 24.02
N TRP A 160 -30.90 14.33 23.78
CA TRP A 160 -32.01 13.94 24.65
C TRP A 160 -31.58 13.52 26.05
N ILE A 161 -30.35 13.03 26.25
CA ILE A 161 -29.81 12.73 27.59
C ILE A 161 -29.69 14.01 28.43
N PHE A 162 -29.57 15.17 27.78
CA PHE A 162 -29.53 16.47 28.42
C PHE A 162 -30.91 17.12 28.51
N TYR A 163 -31.73 16.97 27.46
CA TYR A 163 -33.07 17.54 27.45
C TYR A 163 -34.01 16.90 28.46
N ILE A 164 -33.76 15.67 28.90
CA ILE A 164 -34.53 15.01 29.98
C ILE A 164 -34.52 15.79 31.30
N ASN A 165 -33.45 16.55 31.57
CA ASN A 165 -33.33 17.36 32.77
C ASN A 165 -34.18 18.64 32.73
N ILE A 166 -34.54 19.13 31.53
CA ILE A 166 -35.26 20.39 31.35
C ILE A 166 -36.68 20.35 31.93
N PRO A 167 -37.55 19.36 31.64
CA PRO A 167 -38.87 19.31 32.24
C PRO A 167 -38.80 19.17 33.78
N ILE A 168 -37.82 18.43 34.30
CA ILE A 168 -37.60 18.26 35.74
C ILE A 168 -37.17 19.59 36.37
N THR A 169 -36.22 20.29 35.74
CA THR A 169 -35.75 21.62 36.15
C THR A 169 -36.91 22.61 36.19
N LEU A 170 -37.70 22.71 35.13
CA LEU A 170 -38.85 23.61 35.06
C LEU A 170 -39.88 23.28 36.15
N ALA A 171 -40.17 22.00 36.37
CA ALA A 171 -41.06 21.58 37.45
C ALA A 171 -40.54 22.05 38.82
N ILE A 172 -39.25 21.84 39.13
CA ILE A 172 -38.64 22.28 40.39
C ILE A 172 -38.62 23.80 40.51
N LEU A 173 -38.32 24.54 39.44
CA LEU A 173 -38.28 26.01 39.46
C LEU A 173 -39.67 26.59 39.74
N VAL A 174 -40.69 26.14 39.01
CA VAL A 174 -42.07 26.64 39.15
C VAL A 174 -42.62 26.27 40.53
N THR A 175 -42.60 24.99 40.90
CA THR A 175 -43.15 24.58 42.21
C THR A 175 -42.29 25.04 43.38
N GLY A 176 -40.96 25.09 43.23
CA GLY A 176 -40.05 25.58 44.26
C GLY A 176 -40.19 27.08 44.50
N ALA A 177 -40.40 27.89 43.46
CA ALA A 177 -40.68 29.32 43.62
C ALA A 177 -41.98 29.55 44.42
N LEU A 178 -43.01 28.74 44.15
CA LEU A 178 -44.34 28.86 44.79
C LEU A 178 -44.39 28.30 46.22
N ILE A 179 -43.74 27.15 46.48
CA ILE A 179 -43.97 26.35 47.69
C ILE A 179 -42.81 26.45 48.69
N LEU A 180 -41.56 26.59 48.25
CA LEU A 180 -40.44 26.54 49.19
C LEU A 180 -40.47 27.75 50.13
N PRO A 181 -40.37 27.54 51.45
CA PRO A 181 -40.17 28.62 52.41
C PRO A 181 -38.76 29.20 52.25
N ASN A 182 -38.62 30.52 52.44
CA ASN A 182 -37.30 31.14 52.46
C ASN A 182 -36.77 31.15 53.90
N HIS A 183 -35.98 30.14 54.26
CA HIS A 183 -35.26 30.12 55.53
C HIS A 183 -33.94 30.89 55.39
N THR A 184 -33.85 32.02 56.08
CA THR A 184 -32.60 32.75 56.33
C THR A 184 -32.11 32.41 57.73
N SER A 185 -30.81 32.13 57.89
CA SER A 185 -30.23 31.89 59.22
C SER A 185 -30.35 33.14 60.09
N GLU A 186 -30.87 33.02 61.31
CA GLU A 186 -31.10 34.13 62.25
C GLU A 186 -29.79 34.76 62.79
N LYS A 187 -28.63 34.16 62.53
CA LYS A 187 -27.31 34.71 62.90
C LYS A 187 -26.38 34.69 61.69
N VAL A 188 -26.26 35.84 61.03
CA VAL A 188 -25.34 36.03 59.90
C VAL A 188 -23.94 36.30 60.44
N ALA A 189 -23.15 35.25 60.65
CA ALA A 189 -21.70 35.41 60.82
C ALA A 189 -21.09 35.94 59.51
N PRO A 190 -20.01 36.75 59.57
CA PRO A 190 -19.33 37.23 58.36
C PRO A 190 -18.77 36.06 57.56
N ILE A 191 -19.00 36.08 56.24
CA ILE A 191 -18.61 35.01 55.32
C ILE A 191 -17.09 34.87 55.30
N ASP A 192 -16.62 33.64 55.50
CA ASP A 192 -15.22 33.30 55.21
C ASP A 192 -15.00 33.11 53.70
N VAL A 193 -14.99 34.24 52.97
CA VAL A 193 -14.74 34.29 51.53
C VAL A 193 -13.33 33.76 51.25
N TRP A 194 -12.37 34.09 52.12
CA TRP A 194 -10.98 33.67 51.96
C TRP A 194 -10.81 32.17 52.18
N GLY A 195 -11.42 31.58 53.20
CA GLY A 195 -11.37 30.14 53.44
C GLY A 195 -12.01 29.37 52.30
N SER A 196 -13.14 29.86 51.79
CA SER A 196 -13.79 29.29 50.60
C SER A 196 -12.92 29.38 49.35
N LEU A 197 -12.29 30.53 49.08
CA LEU A 197 -11.39 30.70 47.92
C LEU A 197 -10.13 29.83 48.02
N VAL A 198 -9.50 29.78 49.21
CA VAL A 198 -8.33 28.95 49.46
C VAL A 198 -8.69 27.48 49.32
N LEU A 199 -9.84 27.05 49.83
CA LEU A 199 -10.34 25.67 49.69
C LEU A 199 -10.58 25.31 48.22
N VAL A 200 -11.20 26.19 47.44
CA VAL A 200 -11.41 25.99 46.00
C VAL A 200 -10.08 25.90 45.26
N ALA A 201 -9.15 26.85 45.51
CA ALA A 201 -7.84 26.83 44.88
C ALA A 201 -7.04 25.57 45.25
N MET A 202 -7.15 25.11 46.50
CA MET A 202 -6.51 23.88 46.98
C MET A 202 -7.09 22.64 46.28
N ILE A 203 -8.42 22.52 46.19
CA ILE A 203 -9.10 21.41 45.51
C ILE A 203 -8.76 21.41 44.01
N LEU A 204 -8.81 22.55 43.33
CA LEU A 204 -8.49 22.66 41.91
C LEU A 204 -7.02 22.33 41.61
N SER A 205 -6.08 22.81 42.45
CA SER A 205 -4.66 22.49 42.31
C SER A 205 -4.42 20.99 42.47
N LEU A 206 -5.05 20.37 43.47
CA LEU A 206 -4.93 18.92 43.67
C LEU A 206 -5.50 18.13 42.48
N LEU A 207 -6.71 18.48 42.03
CA LEU A 207 -7.37 17.77 40.93
C LEU A 207 -6.61 17.92 39.61
N TYR A 208 -6.12 19.12 39.29
CA TYR A 208 -5.36 19.35 38.07
C TYR A 208 -4.01 18.64 38.11
N GLY A 209 -3.31 18.68 39.24
CA GLY A 209 -2.04 17.97 39.41
C GLY A 209 -2.20 16.45 39.31
N LEU A 210 -3.22 15.87 39.94
CA LEU A 210 -3.50 14.43 39.86
C LEU A 210 -3.96 13.99 38.47
N ARG A 211 -4.65 14.85 37.72
CA ARG A 211 -5.10 14.56 36.35
C ARG A 211 -3.93 14.39 35.38
N ASN A 212 -2.92 15.26 35.47
CA ASN A 212 -1.77 15.26 34.55
C ASN A 212 -0.60 14.38 35.03
N LEU A 213 -0.77 13.70 36.17
CA LEU A 213 0.22 12.77 36.67
C LEU A 213 0.24 11.51 35.80
N ASP A 214 1.43 11.14 35.32
CA ASP A 214 1.69 9.85 34.69
C ASP A 214 1.85 8.80 35.80
N TYR A 215 0.97 7.81 35.81
CA TYR A 215 0.94 6.77 36.84
C TYR A 215 1.88 5.59 36.55
N LEU A 216 2.43 5.47 35.33
CA LEU A 216 3.42 4.46 34.98
C LEU A 216 4.85 4.95 35.25
N ASP A 217 5.11 6.24 35.10
CA ASP A 217 6.38 6.88 35.46
C ASP A 217 6.17 8.09 36.38
N VAL A 218 5.67 7.80 37.58
CA VAL A 218 5.40 8.79 38.62
C VAL A 218 6.65 9.63 38.95
N ALA A 219 7.84 9.03 38.88
CA ALA A 219 9.08 9.70 39.28
C ALA A 219 9.43 10.88 38.35
N THR A 220 9.32 10.69 37.04
CA THR A 220 9.57 11.76 36.07
C THR A 220 8.39 12.72 35.99
N SER A 221 7.16 12.20 36.03
CA SER A 221 5.96 13.03 35.89
C SER A 221 5.73 13.98 37.07
N ILE A 222 6.07 13.58 38.30
CA ILE A 222 6.02 14.50 39.45
C ILE A 222 6.86 15.75 39.20
N THR A 223 7.98 15.64 38.47
CA THR A 223 8.85 16.79 38.16
C THR A 223 8.38 17.62 36.96
N SER A 224 7.35 17.18 36.24
CA SER A 224 6.76 17.89 35.11
C SER A 224 6.22 19.26 35.52
N THR A 225 6.37 20.24 34.63
CA THR A 225 5.79 21.58 34.77
C THR A 225 4.26 21.58 34.85
N GLU A 226 3.60 20.52 34.39
CA GLU A 226 2.14 20.37 34.44
C GLU A 226 1.62 19.77 35.76
N VAL A 227 2.52 19.24 36.60
CA VAL A 227 2.16 18.50 37.82
C VAL A 227 2.76 19.15 39.06
N TRP A 228 4.08 19.36 39.08
CA TRP A 228 4.82 19.85 40.24
C TRP A 228 4.23 21.15 40.82
N PRO A 229 3.97 22.22 40.03
CA PRO A 229 3.50 23.49 40.57
C PRO A 229 2.15 23.38 41.28
N PHE A 230 1.28 22.49 40.79
CA PHE A 230 -0.07 22.31 41.33
C PHE A 230 -0.06 21.46 42.60
N LEU A 231 0.75 20.41 42.65
CA LEU A 231 0.95 19.64 43.88
C LEU A 231 1.66 20.47 44.95
N ALA A 232 2.66 21.28 44.57
CA ALA A 232 3.31 22.22 45.46
C ALA A 232 2.33 23.31 45.96
N ALA A 233 1.47 23.85 45.08
CA ALA A 233 0.43 24.78 45.46
C ALA A 233 -0.57 24.16 46.44
N PHE A 234 -1.01 22.92 46.22
CA PHE A 234 -1.86 22.19 47.17
C PHE A 234 -1.19 22.09 48.56
N LEU A 235 0.07 21.66 48.61
CA LEU A 235 0.82 21.54 49.87
C LEU A 235 1.04 22.90 50.55
N ALA A 236 1.25 23.97 49.78
CA ALA A 236 1.43 25.33 50.29
C ALA A 236 0.12 25.97 50.77
N LEU A 237 -1.01 25.67 50.11
CA LEU A 237 -2.34 26.19 50.48
C LEU A 237 -2.91 25.49 51.71
N LEU A 238 -2.46 24.29 52.04
CA LEU A 238 -2.92 23.54 53.22
C LEU A 238 -2.68 24.28 54.56
N PRO A 239 -1.46 24.78 54.88
CA PRO A 239 -1.26 25.60 56.08
C PRO A 239 -1.99 26.95 56.00
N VAL A 240 -2.15 27.53 54.80
CA VAL A 240 -2.92 28.76 54.61
C VAL A 240 -4.39 28.54 54.98
N LEU A 241 -4.99 27.44 54.52
CA LEU A 241 -6.36 27.06 54.86
C LEU A 241 -6.53 26.90 56.37
N ILE A 242 -5.59 26.21 57.04
CA ILE A 242 -5.63 26.04 58.50
C ILE A 242 -5.61 27.39 59.22
N VAL A 243 -4.76 28.33 58.78
CA VAL A 243 -4.66 29.67 59.40
C VAL A 243 -5.92 30.50 59.15
N VAL A 244 -6.49 30.45 57.95
CA VAL A 244 -7.70 31.19 57.59
C VAL A 244 -8.92 30.66 58.33
N GLU A 245 -9.14 29.34 58.31
CA GLU A 245 -10.26 28.68 59.00
C GLU A 245 -10.18 28.85 60.53
N ARG A 246 -8.98 28.89 61.12
CA ARG A 246 -8.81 29.20 62.56
C ARG A 246 -9.21 30.63 62.93
N ARG A 247 -9.15 31.57 61.98
CA ARG A 247 -9.48 32.99 62.18
C ARG A 247 -10.92 33.32 61.77
N ALA A 248 -11.59 32.40 61.08
CA ALA A 248 -12.96 32.58 60.62
C ALA A 248 -13.95 32.56 61.80
N ALA A 249 -14.94 33.46 61.75
CA ALA A 249 -16.04 33.47 62.72
C ALA A 249 -17.03 32.30 62.51
N ASP A 250 -17.10 31.78 61.28
CA ASP A 250 -17.95 30.65 60.87
C ASP A 250 -17.18 29.76 59.87
N PRO A 251 -16.28 28.90 60.36
CA PRO A 251 -15.40 28.09 59.52
C PRO A 251 -16.18 27.12 58.63
N VAL A 252 -15.72 26.90 57.41
CA VAL A 252 -16.30 25.92 56.46
C VAL A 252 -16.05 24.51 56.98
N LEU A 253 -14.88 24.29 57.57
CA LEU A 253 -14.47 23.02 58.18
C LEU A 253 -14.22 23.24 59.68
N HIS A 254 -15.04 22.62 60.51
CA HIS A 254 -14.79 22.59 61.95
C HIS A 254 -13.50 21.81 62.24
N LEU A 255 -12.37 22.51 62.36
CA LEU A 255 -11.03 21.94 62.52
C LEU A 255 -10.90 21.02 63.75
N SER A 256 -11.76 21.20 64.76
CA SER A 256 -11.82 20.33 65.95
C SER A 256 -12.18 18.87 65.63
N TYR A 257 -12.93 18.62 64.54
CA TYR A 257 -13.24 17.27 64.09
C TYR A 257 -12.01 16.52 63.55
N PHE A 258 -11.01 17.23 63.05
CA PHE A 258 -9.78 16.64 62.54
C PHE A 258 -8.73 16.37 63.62
N THR A 259 -8.91 16.91 64.83
CA THR A 259 -8.02 16.64 65.97
C THR A 259 -8.41 15.38 66.75
N ASP A 260 -9.67 14.97 66.73
CA ASP A 260 -10.07 13.68 67.29
C ASP A 260 -9.75 12.54 66.30
N ARG A 261 -8.95 11.57 66.75
CA ARG A 261 -8.48 10.46 65.90
C ARG A 261 -9.65 9.61 65.35
N GLY A 262 -10.71 9.42 66.13
CA GLY A 262 -11.86 8.60 65.72
C GLY A 262 -12.71 9.30 64.67
N ILE A 263 -12.98 10.60 64.86
CA ILE A 263 -13.71 11.42 63.89
C ILE A 263 -12.88 11.57 62.61
N ALA A 264 -11.58 11.89 62.71
CA ALA A 264 -10.69 12.02 61.55
C ALA A 264 -10.63 10.74 60.70
N LEU A 265 -10.56 9.55 61.32
CA LEU A 265 -10.61 8.29 60.59
C LEU A 265 -11.98 8.04 59.94
N THR A 266 -13.08 8.46 60.59
CA THR A 266 -14.43 8.35 60.01
C THR A 266 -14.60 9.29 58.80
N LEU A 267 -14.04 10.49 58.88
CA LEU A 267 -13.96 11.43 57.75
C LEU A 267 -13.13 10.88 56.60
N LEU A 268 -11.98 10.25 56.88
CA LEU A 268 -11.16 9.55 55.89
C LEU A 268 -11.95 8.42 55.21
N LEU A 269 -12.64 7.58 56.00
CA LEU A 269 -13.49 6.52 55.45
C LEU A 269 -14.62 7.07 54.58
N SER A 270 -15.16 8.24 54.92
CA SER A 270 -16.15 8.93 54.09
C SER A 270 -15.56 9.37 52.75
N LEU A 271 -14.36 9.95 52.75
CA LEU A 271 -13.64 10.30 51.52
C LEU A 271 -13.39 9.06 50.65
N LEU A 272 -12.89 7.98 51.24
CA LEU A 272 -12.65 6.72 50.52
C LEU A 272 -13.95 6.11 49.97
N SER A 273 -15.06 6.22 50.71
CA SER A 273 -16.37 5.77 50.22
C SER A 273 -16.81 6.53 48.97
N GLY A 274 -16.46 7.83 48.86
CA GLY A 274 -16.68 8.61 47.66
C GLY A 274 -15.83 8.14 46.48
N VAL A 275 -14.57 7.77 46.73
CA VAL A 275 -13.68 7.18 45.72
C VAL A 275 -14.21 5.84 45.22
N ILE A 276 -14.65 4.99 46.14
CA ILE A 276 -15.28 3.69 45.83
C ILE A 276 -16.56 3.90 45.01
N LEU A 277 -17.42 4.86 45.38
CA LEU A 277 -18.64 5.18 44.64
C LEU A 277 -18.39 5.53 43.17
N MET A 278 -17.29 6.22 42.88
CA MET A 278 -16.95 6.59 41.51
C MET A 278 -16.31 5.46 40.69
N GLY A 279 -16.01 4.29 41.28
CA GLY A 279 -15.61 3.11 40.53
C GLY A 279 -16.69 2.59 39.57
N VAL A 280 -17.94 3.05 39.70
CA VAL A 280 -19.06 2.72 38.81
C VAL A 280 -19.04 3.54 37.51
N VAL A 281 -18.40 4.71 37.50
CA VAL A 281 -18.49 5.69 36.40
C VAL A 281 -18.04 5.10 35.06
N PHE A 282 -17.03 4.25 35.05
CA PHE A 282 -16.47 3.63 33.84
C PHE A 282 -16.98 2.20 33.58
N VAL A 283 -17.93 1.71 34.39
CA VAL A 283 -18.52 0.38 34.19
C VAL A 283 -19.22 0.23 32.83
N PRO A 284 -20.01 1.21 32.33
CA PRO A 284 -20.64 1.10 31.03
C PRO A 284 -19.64 0.86 29.90
N GLU A 285 -18.61 1.70 29.86
CA GLU A 285 -17.55 1.65 28.85
C GLU A 285 -16.71 0.37 28.99
N PHE A 286 -16.41 -0.06 30.21
CA PHE A 286 -15.77 -1.34 30.46
C PHE A 286 -16.61 -2.50 29.92
N ALA A 287 -17.93 -2.48 30.15
CA ALA A 287 -18.83 -3.52 29.67
C ALA A 287 -18.95 -3.51 28.14
N GLU A 288 -19.02 -2.33 27.51
CA GLU A 288 -18.99 -2.18 26.05
C GLU A 288 -17.72 -2.78 25.45
N ASN A 289 -16.55 -2.40 25.97
CA ASN A 289 -15.27 -2.91 25.52
C ASN A 289 -15.13 -4.43 25.76
N ALA A 290 -15.42 -4.90 26.97
CA ALA A 290 -15.21 -6.29 27.37
C ALA A 290 -16.20 -7.25 26.68
N LEU A 291 -17.46 -6.85 26.53
CA LEU A 291 -18.52 -7.70 25.96
C LEU A 291 -18.80 -7.41 24.47
N ARG A 292 -18.04 -6.48 23.85
CA ARG A 292 -18.21 -6.04 22.46
C ARG A 292 -19.65 -5.58 22.18
N LEU A 293 -20.22 -4.84 23.13
CA LEU A 293 -21.56 -4.29 22.98
C LEU A 293 -21.50 -3.01 22.14
N PRO A 294 -22.56 -2.68 21.37
CA PRO A 294 -22.64 -1.40 20.66
C PRO A 294 -22.48 -0.21 21.61
N ALA A 295 -21.78 0.83 21.15
CA ALA A 295 -21.59 2.06 21.91
C ALA A 295 -22.93 2.64 22.41
N GLY A 296 -22.98 3.03 23.69
CA GLY A 296 -24.18 3.54 24.33
C GLY A 296 -25.05 2.49 25.01
N SER A 297 -24.77 1.19 24.87
CA SER A 297 -25.55 0.10 25.50
C SER A 297 -24.97 -0.41 26.82
N GLY A 298 -23.76 0.01 27.20
CA GLY A 298 -23.05 -0.44 28.40
C GLY A 298 -23.76 -0.13 29.71
N GLY A 299 -24.63 0.90 29.74
CA GLY A 299 -25.42 1.26 30.90
C GLY A 299 -26.38 0.16 31.37
N TYR A 300 -26.72 -0.82 30.51
CA TYR A 300 -27.50 -1.99 30.92
C TYR A 300 -26.74 -2.90 31.88
N ALA A 301 -25.40 -2.98 31.77
CA ALA A 301 -24.57 -3.76 32.70
C ALA A 301 -24.63 -3.18 34.13
N VAL A 302 -24.87 -1.87 34.26
CA VAL A 302 -25.02 -1.19 35.55
C VAL A 302 -26.30 -1.60 36.28
N ILE A 303 -27.31 -2.13 35.58
CA ILE A 303 -28.54 -2.65 36.21
C ILE A 303 -28.21 -3.79 37.18
N ALA A 304 -27.34 -4.72 36.80
CA ALA A 304 -26.94 -5.84 37.66
C ALA A 304 -26.24 -5.36 38.94
N LEU A 305 -25.37 -4.35 38.80
CA LEU A 305 -24.71 -3.66 39.90
C LEU A 305 -25.74 -2.93 40.80
N GLY A 306 -26.69 -2.23 40.21
CA GLY A 306 -27.75 -1.52 40.94
C GLY A 306 -28.69 -2.45 41.71
N LEU A 307 -29.05 -3.59 41.14
CA LEU A 307 -29.86 -4.61 41.81
C LEU A 307 -29.15 -5.17 43.03
N THR A 308 -27.87 -5.54 42.89
CA THR A 308 -27.08 -6.10 43.99
C THR A 308 -26.76 -5.06 45.07
N SER A 309 -26.50 -3.80 44.69
CA SER A 309 -26.38 -2.68 45.61
C SER A 309 -27.69 -2.39 46.36
N GLY A 310 -28.82 -2.46 45.66
CA GLY A 310 -30.16 -2.32 46.23
C GLY A 310 -30.51 -3.41 47.24
N VAL A 311 -29.93 -4.62 47.11
CA VAL A 311 -30.01 -5.68 48.12
C VAL A 311 -29.02 -5.44 49.26
N GLY A 312 -27.80 -5.00 48.93
CA GLY A 312 -26.73 -4.74 49.89
C GLY A 312 -27.05 -3.62 50.89
N ALA A 313 -27.70 -2.54 50.45
CA ALA A 313 -27.97 -1.38 51.31
C ALA A 313 -28.95 -1.66 52.47
N PRO A 314 -30.13 -2.28 52.27
CA PRO A 314 -31.01 -2.70 53.37
C PRO A 314 -30.37 -3.77 54.27
N LEU A 315 -29.60 -4.69 53.69
CA LEU A 315 -28.91 -5.73 54.43
C LEU A 315 -27.82 -5.14 55.34
N SER A 316 -27.07 -4.15 54.84
CA SER A 316 -26.08 -3.37 55.58
C SER A 316 -26.70 -2.66 56.77
N GLY A 317 -27.87 -2.01 56.61
CA GLY A 317 -28.59 -1.39 57.71
C GLY A 317 -28.93 -2.39 58.83
N ARG A 318 -29.59 -3.49 58.48
CA ARG A 318 -29.97 -4.54 59.46
C ARG A 318 -28.77 -5.19 60.15
N LEU A 319 -27.68 -5.42 59.41
CA LEU A 319 -26.45 -5.98 59.97
C LEU A 319 -25.74 -4.96 60.86
N THR A 320 -25.86 -3.67 60.57
CA THR A 320 -25.26 -2.59 61.37
C THR A 320 -25.89 -2.55 62.75
N ASP A 321 -27.22 -2.66 62.82
CA ASP A 321 -27.95 -2.70 64.09
C ASP A 321 -27.57 -3.92 64.94
N ARG A 322 -27.19 -5.05 64.31
CA ARG A 322 -26.87 -6.31 65.00
C ARG A 322 -25.40 -6.48 65.37
N PHE A 323 -24.48 -6.10 64.48
CA PHE A 323 -23.05 -6.36 64.59
C PHE A 323 -22.20 -5.10 64.77
N GLY A 324 -22.82 -3.92 64.71
CA GLY A 324 -22.17 -2.63 64.81
C GLY A 324 -21.59 -2.15 63.47
N PRO A 325 -21.43 -0.83 63.29
CA PRO A 325 -21.12 -0.24 61.99
C PRO A 325 -19.71 -0.57 61.49
N ARG A 326 -18.75 -0.76 62.39
CA ARG A 326 -17.35 -1.04 62.03
C ARG A 326 -17.18 -2.37 61.30
N LEU A 327 -17.82 -3.44 61.77
CA LEU A 327 -17.71 -4.77 61.17
C LEU A 327 -18.42 -4.81 59.80
N VAL A 328 -19.57 -4.15 59.70
CA VAL A 328 -20.35 -4.08 58.47
C VAL A 328 -19.65 -3.27 57.38
N LEU A 329 -19.05 -2.12 57.75
CA LEU A 329 -18.25 -1.34 56.82
C LEU A 329 -17.01 -2.12 56.35
N GLY A 330 -16.35 -2.85 57.26
CA GLY A 330 -15.22 -3.72 56.92
C GLY A 330 -15.61 -4.85 55.97
N PHE A 331 -16.77 -5.47 56.19
CA PHE A 331 -17.30 -6.48 55.29
C PHE A 331 -17.60 -5.91 53.89
N GLY A 332 -18.22 -4.73 53.82
CA GLY A 332 -18.44 -4.02 52.55
C GLY A 332 -17.15 -3.68 51.82
N ALA A 333 -16.16 -3.12 52.52
CA ALA A 333 -14.87 -2.78 51.96
C ALA A 333 -14.10 -4.03 51.47
N LEU A 334 -14.23 -5.16 52.17
CA LEU A 334 -13.67 -6.44 51.72
C LEU A 334 -14.35 -6.94 50.44
N ILE A 335 -15.67 -6.85 50.32
CA ILE A 335 -16.38 -7.21 49.09
C ILE A 335 -15.93 -6.29 47.94
N CYS A 336 -15.81 -4.97 48.16
CA CYS A 336 -15.27 -4.07 47.15
C CYS A 336 -13.85 -4.46 46.72
N LEU A 337 -12.97 -4.81 47.66
CA LEU A 337 -11.62 -5.27 47.34
C LEU A 337 -11.65 -6.57 46.50
N LEU A 338 -12.51 -7.53 46.85
CA LEU A 338 -12.69 -8.76 46.08
C LEU A 338 -13.24 -8.49 44.68
N ALA A 339 -14.17 -7.53 44.54
CA ALA A 339 -14.68 -7.09 43.25
C ALA A 339 -13.59 -6.44 42.38
N ALA A 340 -12.71 -5.63 42.99
CA ALA A 340 -11.56 -5.05 42.30
C ALA A 340 -10.60 -6.14 41.81
N VAL A 341 -10.30 -7.12 42.67
CA VAL A 341 -9.44 -8.27 42.33
C VAL A 341 -10.09 -9.13 41.24
N SER A 342 -11.40 -9.35 41.27
CA SER A 342 -12.09 -10.12 40.22
C SER A 342 -12.11 -9.38 38.89
N LEU A 343 -12.29 -8.05 38.89
CA LEU A 343 -12.18 -7.24 37.67
C LEU A 343 -10.78 -7.31 37.08
N ILE A 344 -9.74 -7.05 37.88
CA ILE A 344 -8.34 -6.99 37.43
C ILE A 344 -7.79 -8.38 37.04
N GLY A 345 -8.09 -9.40 37.85
CA GLY A 345 -7.50 -10.73 37.71
C GLY A 345 -8.29 -11.69 36.83
N TRP A 346 -9.56 -11.41 36.55
CA TRP A 346 -10.44 -12.32 35.81
C TRP A 346 -11.23 -11.64 34.68
N ALA A 347 -12.00 -10.60 34.97
CA ALA A 347 -12.89 -9.99 33.97
C ALA A 347 -12.14 -9.22 32.87
N ILE A 348 -11.05 -8.50 33.22
CA ILE A 348 -10.22 -7.76 32.25
C ILE A 348 -9.38 -8.70 31.38
N PRO A 349 -8.63 -9.68 31.93
CA PRO A 349 -7.77 -10.54 31.10
C PRO A 349 -8.54 -11.57 30.28
N ALA A 350 -9.68 -12.05 30.78
CA ALA A 350 -10.53 -13.05 30.13
C ALA A 350 -12.00 -12.59 30.17
N PRO A 351 -12.36 -11.60 29.33
CA PRO A 351 -13.70 -11.05 29.32
C PRO A 351 -14.71 -12.07 28.81
N SER A 352 -15.75 -12.29 29.60
CA SER A 352 -16.91 -13.11 29.29
C SER A 352 -18.12 -12.52 29.99
N THR A 353 -19.32 -12.80 29.50
CA THR A 353 -20.56 -12.32 30.16
C THR A 353 -20.59 -12.74 31.62
N VAL A 354 -20.11 -13.95 31.95
CA VAL A 354 -20.06 -14.44 33.34
C VAL A 354 -19.04 -13.66 34.16
N SER A 355 -17.79 -13.52 33.68
CA SER A 355 -16.73 -12.86 34.45
C SER A 355 -17.05 -11.38 34.72
N VAL A 356 -17.63 -10.69 33.73
CA VAL A 356 -18.09 -9.30 33.88
C VAL A 356 -19.26 -9.21 34.86
N MET A 357 -20.35 -9.96 34.63
CA MET A 357 -21.57 -9.82 35.46
C MET A 357 -21.33 -10.24 36.92
N VAL A 358 -20.56 -11.29 37.18
CA VAL A 358 -20.21 -11.69 38.55
C VAL A 358 -19.40 -10.59 39.25
N SER A 359 -18.43 -10.00 38.55
CA SER A 359 -17.61 -8.93 39.10
C SER A 359 -18.42 -7.66 39.38
N LEU A 360 -19.35 -7.29 38.49
CA LEU A 360 -20.26 -6.16 38.68
C LEU A 360 -21.27 -6.39 39.82
N CYS A 361 -21.76 -7.62 39.98
CA CYS A 361 -22.59 -8.01 41.11
C CYS A 361 -21.85 -7.92 42.45
N LEU A 362 -20.58 -8.35 42.50
CA LEU A 362 -19.72 -8.17 43.68
C LEU A 362 -19.50 -6.69 43.98
N LEU A 363 -19.17 -5.90 42.95
CA LEU A 363 -18.94 -4.46 43.07
C LEU A 363 -20.19 -3.75 43.60
N GLY A 364 -21.37 -4.06 43.05
CA GLY A 364 -22.65 -3.52 43.49
C GLY A 364 -22.99 -3.90 44.93
N LEU A 365 -22.83 -5.18 45.29
CA LEU A 365 -23.04 -5.64 46.67
C LEU A 365 -22.14 -4.90 47.66
N GLY A 366 -20.84 -4.78 47.38
CA GLY A 366 -19.89 -4.06 48.24
C GLY A 366 -20.27 -2.58 48.40
N LEU A 367 -20.67 -1.93 47.29
CA LEU A 367 -21.16 -0.56 47.28
C LEU A 367 -22.37 -0.34 48.18
N GLY A 368 -23.35 -1.25 48.15
CA GLY A 368 -24.51 -1.20 49.04
C GLY A 368 -24.13 -1.20 50.52
N PHE A 369 -23.07 -1.91 50.89
CA PHE A 369 -22.56 -1.94 52.26
C PHE A 369 -21.76 -0.68 52.64
N VAL A 370 -20.92 -0.18 51.75
CA VAL A 370 -20.01 0.95 52.02
C VAL A 370 -20.73 2.30 52.01
N VAL A 371 -21.64 2.52 51.05
CA VAL A 371 -22.34 3.81 50.88
C VAL A 371 -23.53 3.95 51.84
N GLY A 372 -23.90 2.85 52.52
CA GLY A 372 -25.05 2.79 53.41
C GLY A 372 -24.87 3.49 54.77
N SER A 373 -25.74 3.09 55.70
CA SER A 373 -25.86 3.61 57.06
C SER A 373 -24.61 3.56 57.98
N PRO A 374 -23.66 2.60 57.85
CA PRO A 374 -22.59 2.43 58.86
C PRO A 374 -21.72 3.66 59.10
N LEU A 375 -21.37 4.41 58.05
CA LEU A 375 -20.55 5.63 58.17
C LEU A 375 -21.26 6.71 58.98
N ASN A 376 -22.57 6.88 58.75
CA ASN A 376 -23.37 7.87 59.48
C ASN A 376 -23.46 7.49 60.97
N TYR A 377 -23.66 6.20 61.28
CA TYR A 377 -23.63 5.71 62.66
C TYR A 377 -22.28 5.95 63.35
N MET A 378 -21.16 5.63 62.68
CA MET A 378 -19.82 5.84 63.25
C MET A 378 -19.52 7.31 63.58
N MET A 379 -20.07 8.23 62.79
CA MET A 379 -19.94 9.66 63.01
C MET A 379 -20.77 10.09 64.22
N LEU A 380 -22.05 9.71 64.24
CA LEU A 380 -22.99 10.05 65.30
C LEU A 380 -22.59 9.48 66.67
N GLU A 381 -22.01 8.27 66.73
CA GLU A 381 -21.48 7.67 67.96
C GLU A 381 -20.34 8.49 68.61
N ARG A 382 -19.65 9.34 67.83
CA ARG A 382 -18.46 10.09 68.27
C ARG A 382 -18.69 11.58 68.42
N THR A 383 -19.89 12.06 68.10
CA THR A 383 -20.21 13.49 68.14
C THR A 383 -21.31 13.76 69.16
N ALA A 384 -21.23 14.90 69.85
CA ALA A 384 -22.27 15.30 70.77
C ALA A 384 -23.63 15.45 70.04
N PRO A 385 -24.78 15.18 70.69
CA PRO A 385 -26.09 15.30 70.08
C PRO A 385 -26.35 16.66 69.42
N GLU A 386 -25.82 17.74 70.02
CA GLU A 386 -25.90 19.11 69.50
C GLU A 386 -25.11 19.31 68.19
N ASP A 387 -23.99 18.60 68.02
CA ASP A 387 -23.07 18.73 66.88
C ASP A 387 -23.37 17.75 65.73
N SER A 388 -24.28 16.79 65.96
CA SER A 388 -24.66 15.72 65.02
C SER A 388 -24.90 16.19 63.60
N SER A 389 -25.56 17.35 63.43
CA SER A 389 -25.89 17.91 62.12
C SER A 389 -24.64 18.44 61.40
N SER A 390 -23.75 19.13 62.11
CA SER A 390 -22.49 19.66 61.55
C SER A 390 -21.53 18.51 61.22
N ALA A 391 -21.48 17.51 62.08
CA ALA A 391 -20.69 16.30 61.88
C ALA A 391 -21.11 15.52 60.62
N LEU A 392 -22.41 15.23 60.45
CA LEU A 392 -22.93 14.55 59.26
C LEU A 392 -22.79 15.38 57.97
N ALA A 393 -22.88 16.71 58.06
CA ALA A 393 -22.60 17.60 56.95
C ALA A 393 -21.12 17.53 56.53
N THR A 394 -20.20 17.57 57.50
CA THR A 394 -18.75 17.41 57.25
C THR A 394 -18.43 16.02 56.66
N LEU A 395 -19.07 14.98 57.17
CA LEU A 395 -18.96 13.61 56.64
C LEU A 395 -19.37 13.57 55.17
N SER A 396 -20.52 14.17 54.84
CA SER A 396 -21.03 14.23 53.47
C SER A 396 -20.13 15.05 52.55
N LEU A 397 -19.58 16.17 53.04
CA LEU A 397 -18.61 16.99 52.32
C LEU A 397 -17.34 16.19 51.99
N MET A 398 -16.78 15.45 52.94
CA MET A 398 -15.61 14.59 52.69
C MET A 398 -15.89 13.51 51.63
N ARG A 399 -17.08 12.91 51.67
CA ARG A 399 -17.51 11.97 50.62
C ARG A 399 -17.60 12.66 49.26
N SER A 400 -18.18 13.86 49.19
CA SER A 400 -18.26 14.65 47.97
C SER A 400 -16.87 14.99 47.41
N ILE A 401 -15.88 15.27 48.26
CA ILE A 401 -14.49 15.46 47.82
C ILE A 401 -13.94 14.17 47.21
N GLY A 402 -14.21 13.00 47.81
CA GLY A 402 -13.82 11.70 47.25
C GLY A 402 -14.47 11.40 45.90
N THR A 403 -15.77 11.68 45.76
CA THR A 403 -16.50 11.51 44.49
C THR A 403 -16.01 12.45 43.39
N THR A 404 -15.33 13.53 43.77
CA THR A 404 -14.74 14.46 42.82
C THR A 404 -13.30 14.08 42.45
N LEU A 405 -12.50 13.65 43.43
CA LEU A 405 -11.10 13.27 43.20
C LEU A 405 -10.96 12.02 42.35
N ALA A 406 -11.83 11.03 42.59
CA ALA A 406 -11.69 9.72 41.94
C ALA A 406 -11.80 9.77 40.42
N PRO A 407 -12.82 10.40 39.80
CA PRO A 407 -12.90 10.52 38.36
C PRO A 407 -11.63 11.14 37.78
N ALA A 408 -11.09 12.22 38.35
CA ALA A 408 -9.88 12.89 37.83
C ALA A 408 -8.67 11.94 37.69
N VAL A 409 -8.47 11.06 38.67
CA VAL A 409 -7.40 10.04 38.65
C VAL A 409 -7.72 8.91 37.66
N MET A 410 -8.95 8.38 37.69
CA MET A 410 -9.40 7.29 36.81
C MET A 410 -9.27 7.64 35.33
N VAL A 411 -9.63 8.88 35.02
CA VAL A 411 -9.52 9.52 33.72
C VAL A 411 -8.04 9.63 33.26
N GLY A 412 -7.10 9.82 34.19
CA GLY A 412 -5.66 9.75 33.93
C GLY A 412 -5.24 8.39 33.36
N PHE A 413 -5.67 7.30 34.01
CA PHE A 413 -5.39 5.94 33.55
C PHE A 413 -5.95 5.64 32.16
N LEU A 414 -7.18 6.10 31.87
CA LEU A 414 -7.80 5.89 30.56
C LEU A 414 -7.14 6.72 29.45
N ALA A 415 -6.78 7.97 29.72
CA ALA A 415 -6.08 8.81 28.76
C ALA A 415 -4.71 8.21 28.38
N GLN A 416 -4.00 7.64 29.34
CA GLN A 416 -2.74 6.95 29.11
C GLN A 416 -2.90 5.69 28.25
N ALA A 417 -3.97 4.91 28.48
CA ALA A 417 -4.29 3.74 27.66
C ALA A 417 -4.54 4.09 26.20
N GLY A 418 -5.22 5.21 25.94
CA GLY A 418 -5.47 5.73 24.59
C GLY A 418 -4.21 5.93 23.75
N GLY A 419 -3.10 6.35 24.37
CA GLY A 419 -1.82 6.52 23.67
C GLY A 419 -1.16 5.23 23.20
N VAL A 420 -1.47 4.09 23.85
CA VAL A 420 -0.91 2.77 23.51
C VAL A 420 -1.74 2.08 22.42
N ILE A 421 -3.05 2.32 22.38
CA ILE A 421 -3.98 1.71 21.42
C ILE A 421 -3.53 1.92 19.98
N GLN A 422 -3.13 3.15 19.63
CA GLN A 422 -2.71 3.47 18.26
C GLN A 422 -1.51 2.61 17.83
N ALA A 423 -0.50 2.46 18.69
CA ALA A 423 0.69 1.67 18.39
C ALA A 423 0.36 0.17 18.26
N ASP A 424 -0.46 -0.37 19.16
CA ASP A 424 -0.85 -1.77 19.17
C ASP A 424 -1.73 -2.15 17.97
N VAL A 425 -2.70 -1.29 17.60
CA VAL A 425 -3.53 -1.47 16.41
C VAL A 425 -2.69 -1.40 15.15
N THR A 426 -1.80 -0.41 15.05
CA THR A 426 -0.89 -0.28 13.89
C THR A 426 0.03 -1.50 13.75
N ALA A 427 0.48 -2.07 14.88
CA ALA A 427 1.31 -3.26 14.88
C ALA A 427 0.54 -4.54 14.47
N ALA A 428 -0.77 -4.58 14.68
CA ALA A 428 -1.65 -5.69 14.33
C ALA A 428 -2.11 -5.68 12.85
N LEU A 429 -1.91 -4.58 12.13
CA LEU A 429 -2.22 -4.50 10.70
C LEU A 429 -1.26 -5.37 9.87
N PRO A 430 -1.74 -5.99 8.76
CA PRO A 430 -0.86 -6.72 7.85
C PRO A 430 0.21 -5.79 7.27
N ARG A 431 1.45 -6.28 7.16
CA ARG A 431 2.62 -5.46 6.73
C ARG A 431 3.07 -5.74 5.30
N SER A 432 2.50 -6.75 4.66
CA SER A 432 2.89 -7.20 3.33
C SER A 432 1.65 -7.53 2.55
N VAL A 433 1.51 -6.95 1.37
CA VAL A 433 0.48 -7.33 0.41
C VAL A 433 1.12 -8.25 -0.62
N PRO A 434 0.60 -9.47 -0.81
CA PRO A 434 1.08 -10.34 -1.87
C PRO A 434 1.00 -9.58 -3.20
N ALA A 435 2.11 -9.51 -3.93
CA ALA A 435 2.09 -8.87 -5.24
C ALA A 435 1.12 -9.62 -6.16
N PRO A 436 0.18 -8.94 -6.85
CA PRO A 436 -0.70 -9.59 -7.80
C PRO A 436 0.12 -10.24 -8.92
N ALA A 437 -0.32 -11.40 -9.39
CA ALA A 437 0.31 -12.06 -10.53
C ALA A 437 0.10 -11.20 -11.80
N LEU A 438 1.15 -10.54 -12.26
CA LEU A 438 1.14 -9.79 -13.52
C LEU A 438 1.28 -10.76 -14.70
N PRO A 439 0.50 -10.60 -15.79
CA PRO A 439 0.60 -11.45 -16.96
C PRO A 439 1.98 -11.30 -17.61
N HIS A 440 2.52 -12.41 -18.13
CA HIS A 440 3.82 -12.46 -18.81
C HIS A 440 5.04 -11.96 -18.01
N ALA A 441 4.91 -11.60 -16.73
CA ALA A 441 6.01 -11.04 -15.94
C ALA A 441 7.23 -11.97 -15.87
N ALA A 442 7.01 -13.26 -15.59
CA ALA A 442 8.09 -14.25 -15.54
C ALA A 442 8.75 -14.49 -16.92
N GLU A 443 7.95 -14.51 -17.99
CA GLU A 443 8.42 -14.70 -19.38
C GLU A 443 9.23 -13.48 -19.85
N LEU A 444 8.73 -12.28 -19.63
CA LEU A 444 9.41 -11.02 -19.93
C LEU A 444 10.70 -10.88 -19.14
N GLN A 445 10.71 -11.28 -17.87
CA GLN A 445 11.91 -11.23 -17.04
C GLN A 445 12.97 -12.22 -17.54
N ALA A 446 12.57 -13.43 -17.98
CA ALA A 446 13.48 -14.37 -18.61
C ALA A 446 14.04 -13.83 -19.94
N THR A 447 13.19 -13.22 -20.78
CA THR A 447 13.59 -12.61 -22.06
C THR A 447 14.56 -11.44 -21.85
N LEU A 448 14.27 -10.53 -20.91
CA LEU A 448 15.14 -9.41 -20.55
C LEU A 448 16.49 -9.90 -20.02
N THR A 449 16.49 -10.92 -19.17
CA THR A 449 17.72 -11.52 -18.63
C THR A 449 18.56 -12.13 -19.76
N ARG A 450 17.92 -12.83 -20.70
CA ARG A 450 18.58 -13.39 -21.89
C ARG A 450 19.18 -12.28 -22.76
N TRP A 451 18.45 -11.20 -23.04
CA TRP A 451 18.95 -10.12 -23.87
C TRP A 451 20.10 -9.36 -23.21
N LYS A 452 20.07 -9.18 -21.88
CA LYS A 452 21.19 -8.60 -21.12
C LYS A 452 22.43 -9.49 -21.09
N SER A 453 22.27 -10.80 -21.26
CA SER A 453 23.40 -11.74 -21.35
C SER A 453 24.06 -11.77 -22.73
N ASP A 454 23.45 -11.14 -23.74
CA ASP A 454 24.00 -11.01 -25.09
C ASP A 454 24.96 -9.79 -25.14
N PRO A 455 26.27 -9.99 -25.46
CA PRO A 455 27.27 -8.93 -25.46
C PRO A 455 26.93 -7.75 -26.39
N ASP A 456 26.20 -8.01 -27.49
CA ASP A 456 25.86 -6.99 -28.48
C ASP A 456 24.65 -6.14 -28.04
N LEU A 457 23.86 -6.62 -27.08
CA LEU A 457 22.63 -5.99 -26.58
C LEU A 457 22.77 -5.42 -25.16
N ALA A 458 23.75 -5.88 -24.38
CA ALA A 458 23.98 -5.47 -22.99
C ALA A 458 24.15 -3.94 -22.83
N ASP A 459 24.97 -3.31 -23.68
CA ASP A 459 25.20 -1.85 -23.66
C ASP A 459 23.97 -1.04 -24.09
N ARG A 460 23.08 -1.63 -24.90
CA ARG A 460 21.86 -0.98 -25.40
C ARG A 460 20.66 -1.12 -24.46
N LEU A 461 20.69 -2.09 -23.54
CA LEU A 461 19.62 -2.41 -22.60
C LEU A 461 19.93 -1.98 -21.15
N GLY A 462 21.01 -1.21 -20.94
CA GLY A 462 21.50 -0.82 -19.61
C GLY A 462 20.50 -0.03 -18.74
N THR A 463 19.46 0.57 -19.33
CA THR A 463 18.45 1.39 -18.63
C THR A 463 17.22 0.63 -18.15
N LEU A 464 17.00 -0.62 -18.60
CA LEU A 464 15.84 -1.43 -18.21
C LEU A 464 16.17 -2.23 -16.95
N ASP A 465 15.63 -1.86 -15.78
CA ASP A 465 15.85 -2.60 -14.53
C ASP A 465 14.96 -3.87 -14.49
N PRO A 466 15.55 -5.10 -14.45
CA PRO A 466 14.78 -6.35 -14.36
C PRO A 466 14.04 -6.50 -13.03
N ALA A 467 14.33 -5.70 -12.00
CA ALA A 467 13.64 -5.75 -10.72
C ALA A 467 12.19 -5.26 -10.78
N LEU A 468 11.80 -4.48 -11.80
CA LEU A 468 10.44 -3.96 -11.99
C LEU A 468 9.37 -5.06 -12.24
N LEU A 469 9.79 -6.29 -12.50
CA LEU A 469 8.92 -7.44 -12.85
C LEU A 469 8.93 -8.55 -11.80
N ALA A 470 9.76 -8.45 -10.75
CA ALA A 470 9.75 -9.43 -9.68
C ALA A 470 8.48 -9.25 -8.82
N PRO A 471 7.85 -10.34 -8.34
CA PRO A 471 6.83 -10.23 -7.31
C PRO A 471 7.53 -9.85 -5.99
N THR A 472 7.83 -8.57 -5.82
CA THR A 472 8.17 -8.03 -4.51
C THR A 472 6.86 -7.76 -3.81
N ASP A 473 6.55 -8.58 -2.80
CA ASP A 473 5.47 -8.28 -1.85
C ASP A 473 5.54 -6.79 -1.49
N LEU A 474 4.44 -6.09 -1.71
CA LEU A 474 4.35 -4.66 -1.41
C LEU A 474 4.40 -4.56 0.11
N THR A 475 5.57 -4.21 0.63
CA THR A 475 5.74 -3.96 2.06
C THR A 475 5.03 -2.65 2.37
N ILE A 476 3.88 -2.74 3.03
CA ILE A 476 3.18 -1.58 3.54
C ILE A 476 3.80 -1.27 4.89
N ASP A 477 4.49 -0.14 4.97
CA ASP A 477 4.82 0.45 6.26
C ASP A 477 3.66 1.37 6.67
N PRO A 478 2.77 0.92 7.58
CA PRO A 478 1.66 1.73 8.06
C PRO A 478 2.14 2.98 8.84
N THR A 479 3.44 3.08 9.15
CA THR A 479 4.06 4.24 9.80
C THR A 479 4.79 5.18 8.83
N ALA A 480 5.10 4.75 7.60
CA ALA A 480 5.82 5.55 6.60
C ALA A 480 4.93 6.57 5.87
N GLY A 481 3.61 6.46 5.99
CA GLY A 481 2.68 7.40 5.39
C GLY A 481 2.74 8.76 6.10
N GLY A 482 3.22 9.80 5.40
CA GLY A 482 3.03 11.19 5.83
C GLY A 482 1.58 11.48 6.27
N THR A 483 1.36 12.54 7.06
CA THR A 483 0.10 12.86 7.75
C THR A 483 -1.15 12.34 7.04
N LEU A 484 -1.84 11.38 7.67
CA LEU A 484 -3.16 10.91 7.25
C LEU A 484 -4.09 12.13 7.06
N PRO A 485 -5.03 12.08 6.09
CA PRO A 485 -6.05 13.11 5.98
C PRO A 485 -6.76 13.31 7.31
N GLU A 486 -6.96 14.57 7.72
CA GLU A 486 -7.58 14.93 9.01
C GLU A 486 -8.89 14.14 9.31
N PRO A 487 -9.79 13.89 8.34
CA PRO A 487 -10.99 13.09 8.58
C PRO A 487 -10.71 11.65 9.03
N LEU A 488 -9.68 11.01 8.48
CA LEU A 488 -9.31 9.62 8.82
C LEU A 488 -8.56 9.54 10.15
N VAL A 489 -7.77 10.55 10.46
CA VAL A 489 -7.20 10.73 11.81
C VAL A 489 -8.32 10.86 12.82
N GLN A 490 -9.39 11.57 12.47
CA GLN A 490 -10.57 11.76 13.30
C GLN A 490 -11.38 10.47 13.46
N GLU A 491 -11.56 9.67 12.41
CA GLU A 491 -12.18 8.34 12.49
C GLU A 491 -11.38 7.37 13.37
N LEU A 492 -10.05 7.31 13.22
CA LEU A 492 -9.19 6.50 14.09
C LEU A 492 -9.27 6.92 15.57
N ARG A 493 -9.34 8.23 15.81
CA ARG A 493 -9.48 8.81 17.16
C ARG A 493 -10.82 8.53 17.82
N THR A 494 -11.83 8.19 17.02
CA THR A 494 -13.21 8.02 17.45
C THR A 494 -13.74 6.60 17.30
N ALA A 495 -12.89 5.70 16.78
CA ALA A 495 -13.19 4.29 16.65
C ALA A 495 -13.36 3.63 18.03
N ASP A 496 -14.24 2.63 18.07
CA ASP A 496 -14.45 1.71 19.19
C ASP A 496 -14.09 0.27 18.79
N VAL A 497 -14.20 -0.67 19.74
CA VAL A 497 -13.88 -2.09 19.50
C VAL A 497 -14.69 -2.72 18.37
N THR A 498 -15.89 -2.22 18.06
CA THR A 498 -16.76 -2.76 17.02
C THR A 498 -16.54 -2.12 15.65
N THR A 499 -15.88 -0.96 15.61
CA THR A 499 -15.69 -0.15 14.39
C THR A 499 -14.22 -0.05 13.96
N ILE A 500 -13.27 -0.37 14.84
CA ILE A 500 -11.83 -0.24 14.58
C ILE A 500 -11.36 -1.00 13.33
N VAL A 501 -11.98 -2.14 13.02
CA VAL A 501 -11.68 -2.92 11.81
C VAL A 501 -12.14 -2.17 10.56
N ALA A 502 -13.37 -1.64 10.57
CA ALA A 502 -13.90 -0.85 9.45
C ALA A 502 -13.07 0.42 9.20
N VAL A 503 -12.74 1.14 10.27
CA VAL A 503 -11.87 2.34 10.20
C VAL A 503 -10.46 1.98 9.68
N SER A 504 -9.91 0.85 10.10
CA SER A 504 -8.62 0.37 9.58
C SER A 504 -8.66 0.12 8.06
N LYS A 505 -9.80 -0.38 7.54
CA LYS A 505 -10.02 -0.55 6.09
C LYS A 505 -10.14 0.79 5.37
N ASP A 506 -10.77 1.80 5.99
CA ASP A 506 -10.87 3.15 5.39
C ASP A 506 -9.52 3.85 5.34
N VAL A 507 -8.71 3.71 6.39
CA VAL A 507 -7.31 4.16 6.41
C VAL A 507 -6.51 3.46 5.31
N ALA A 508 -6.65 2.14 5.17
CA ALA A 508 -6.00 1.38 4.11
C ALA A 508 -6.39 1.91 2.72
N ARG A 509 -7.68 2.08 2.43
CA ARG A 509 -8.17 2.63 1.15
C ARG A 509 -7.56 3.99 0.84
N ALA A 510 -7.47 4.88 1.83
CA ALA A 510 -6.93 6.21 1.64
C ALA A 510 -5.42 6.22 1.39
N MET A 511 -4.66 5.38 2.11
CA MET A 511 -3.24 5.19 1.87
C MET A 511 -3.00 4.68 0.44
N PHE A 512 -3.74 3.64 0.02
CA PHE A 512 -3.68 3.14 -1.35
C PHE A 512 -4.04 4.21 -2.38
N ALA A 513 -5.13 4.96 -2.17
CA ALA A 513 -5.56 6.02 -3.10
C ALA A 513 -4.49 7.12 -3.27
N ARG A 514 -3.65 7.37 -2.26
CA ARG A 514 -2.58 8.37 -2.32
C ARG A 514 -1.33 7.85 -3.05
N GLU A 515 -0.88 6.65 -2.73
CA GLU A 515 0.41 6.12 -3.21
C GLU A 515 0.29 5.38 -4.56
N THR A 516 -0.88 4.81 -4.85
CA THR A 516 -1.11 3.98 -6.05
C THR A 516 -0.98 4.75 -7.37
N PRO A 517 -1.55 5.98 -7.55
CA PRO A 517 -1.51 6.67 -8.83
C PRO A 517 -0.07 6.96 -9.32
N HIS A 518 0.79 7.49 -8.46
CA HIS A 518 2.18 7.80 -8.79
C HIS A 518 2.98 6.52 -9.11
N THR A 519 2.72 5.45 -8.36
CA THR A 519 3.38 4.15 -8.55
C THR A 519 2.96 3.51 -9.88
N ILE A 520 1.66 3.50 -10.19
CA ILE A 520 1.14 3.05 -11.49
C ILE A 520 1.76 3.88 -12.61
N GLU A 521 1.78 5.20 -12.49
CA GLU A 521 2.34 6.09 -13.52
C GLU A 521 3.82 5.79 -13.77
N THR A 522 4.61 5.63 -12.70
CA THR A 522 6.04 5.33 -12.80
C THR A 522 6.30 3.99 -13.49
N ILE A 523 5.59 2.93 -13.09
CA ILE A 523 5.74 1.59 -13.69
C ILE A 523 5.25 1.61 -15.14
N THR A 524 4.08 2.21 -15.40
CA THR A 524 3.49 2.31 -16.74
C THR A 524 4.40 3.11 -17.69
N ALA A 525 5.00 4.20 -17.21
CA ALA A 525 5.96 4.99 -17.98
C ALA A 525 7.22 4.19 -18.32
N GLY A 526 7.74 3.41 -17.36
CA GLY A 526 8.87 2.50 -17.58
C GLY A 526 8.58 1.42 -18.64
N VAL A 527 7.42 0.76 -18.53
CA VAL A 527 6.99 -0.26 -19.51
C VAL A 527 6.75 0.37 -20.88
N THR A 528 6.15 1.56 -20.94
CA THR A 528 5.92 2.29 -22.20
C THR A 528 7.24 2.65 -22.88
N SER A 529 8.22 3.14 -22.12
CA SER A 529 9.56 3.40 -22.66
C SER A 529 10.24 2.12 -23.19
N GLY A 530 9.99 0.96 -22.55
CA GLY A 530 10.43 -0.34 -23.05
C GLY A 530 9.78 -0.72 -24.39
N ILE A 531 8.46 -0.53 -24.51
CA ILE A 531 7.71 -0.75 -25.76
C ILE A 531 8.26 0.13 -26.88
N ASP A 532 8.50 1.41 -26.61
CA ASP A 532 9.07 2.35 -27.59
C ASP A 532 10.45 1.90 -28.09
N GLY A 533 11.28 1.34 -27.19
CA GLY A 533 12.58 0.76 -27.54
C GLY A 533 12.46 -0.46 -28.45
N VAL A 534 11.50 -1.36 -28.17
CA VAL A 534 11.22 -2.52 -29.02
C VAL A 534 10.67 -2.10 -30.40
N ASP A 535 9.79 -1.09 -30.44
CA ASP A 535 9.25 -0.53 -31.68
C ASP A 535 10.34 0.10 -32.57
N ALA A 536 11.29 0.82 -31.97
CA ALA A 536 12.45 1.34 -32.68
C ALA A 536 13.33 0.20 -33.24
N GLY A 537 13.50 -0.90 -32.48
CA GLY A 537 14.21 -2.10 -32.94
C GLY A 537 13.51 -2.79 -34.12
N LEU A 538 12.19 -2.93 -34.08
CA LEU A 538 11.38 -3.46 -35.18
C LEU A 538 11.51 -2.59 -36.45
N ALA A 539 11.48 -1.27 -36.31
CA ALA A 539 11.67 -0.36 -37.44
C ALA A 539 13.07 -0.51 -38.07
N GLY A 540 14.12 -0.61 -37.24
CA GLY A 540 15.49 -0.80 -37.71
C GLY A 540 15.71 -2.14 -38.43
N THR A 541 15.13 -3.22 -37.91
CA THR A 541 15.22 -4.55 -38.54
C THR A 541 14.40 -4.65 -39.83
N ALA A 542 13.27 -3.95 -39.94
CA ALA A 542 12.49 -3.88 -41.19
C ALA A 542 13.27 -3.17 -42.32
N ASP A 543 13.99 -2.08 -42.02
CA ASP A 543 14.85 -1.40 -43.01
C ASP A 543 16.01 -2.32 -43.46
N ALA A 544 16.62 -3.05 -42.54
CA ALA A 544 17.67 -4.01 -42.84
C ALA A 544 17.15 -5.16 -43.74
N GLU A 545 15.97 -5.71 -43.44
CA GLU A 545 15.34 -6.75 -44.27
C GLU A 545 15.09 -6.27 -45.70
N LYS A 546 14.59 -5.04 -45.85
CA LYS A 546 14.36 -4.42 -47.16
C LYS A 546 15.66 -4.34 -47.97
N LYS A 547 16.75 -3.82 -47.36
CA LYS A 547 18.07 -3.74 -48.01
C LYS A 547 18.62 -5.11 -48.41
N MET A 548 18.46 -6.12 -47.56
CA MET A 548 18.87 -7.50 -47.88
C MET A 548 18.05 -8.05 -49.05
N THR A 549 16.74 -7.81 -49.08
CA THR A 549 15.83 -8.24 -50.15
C THR A 549 16.22 -7.61 -51.50
N ASP A 550 16.46 -6.29 -51.53
CA ASP A 550 16.90 -5.57 -52.72
C ASP A 550 18.27 -6.09 -53.23
N SER A 551 19.18 -6.41 -52.31
CA SER A 551 20.49 -6.98 -52.62
C SER A 551 20.37 -8.39 -53.20
N LEU A 552 19.55 -9.27 -52.61
CA LEU A 552 19.26 -10.61 -53.13
C LEU A 552 18.67 -10.57 -54.55
N ALA A 553 17.73 -9.65 -54.80
CA ALA A 553 17.15 -9.45 -56.13
C ALA A 553 18.22 -9.05 -57.16
N THR A 554 19.13 -8.14 -56.78
CA THR A 554 20.26 -7.71 -57.62
C THR A 554 21.23 -8.86 -57.90
N MET A 555 21.58 -9.63 -56.87
CA MET A 555 22.47 -10.80 -57.01
C MET A 555 21.85 -11.88 -57.90
N SER A 556 20.55 -12.15 -57.76
CA SER A 556 19.80 -13.08 -58.63
C SER A 556 19.82 -12.65 -60.10
N ALA A 557 19.62 -11.36 -60.38
CA ALA A 557 19.71 -10.82 -61.74
C ALA A 557 21.13 -10.99 -62.33
N ASN A 558 22.17 -10.69 -61.54
CA ASN A 558 23.57 -10.88 -61.94
C ASN A 558 23.91 -12.35 -62.21
N LEU A 559 23.46 -13.27 -61.36
CA LEU A 559 23.64 -14.71 -61.55
C LEU A 559 23.03 -15.20 -62.86
N THR A 560 21.83 -14.70 -63.19
CA THR A 560 21.14 -15.01 -64.45
C THR A 560 21.96 -14.51 -65.64
N ALA A 561 22.41 -13.26 -65.63
CA ALA A 561 23.24 -12.68 -66.68
C ALA A 561 24.57 -13.44 -66.85
N MET A 562 25.21 -13.86 -65.76
CA MET A 562 26.44 -14.66 -65.81
C MET A 562 26.20 -16.04 -66.43
N ALA A 563 25.06 -16.69 -66.12
CA ALA A 563 24.68 -17.97 -66.71
C ALA A 563 24.46 -17.86 -68.23
N GLU A 564 23.76 -16.83 -68.69
CA GLU A 564 23.57 -16.54 -70.11
C GLU A 564 24.91 -16.28 -70.82
N ALA A 565 25.79 -15.47 -70.21
CA ALA A 565 27.12 -15.20 -70.74
C ALA A 565 27.97 -16.48 -70.87
N GLN A 566 27.93 -17.37 -69.88
CA GLN A 566 28.59 -18.68 -69.95
C GLN A 566 28.03 -19.55 -71.07
N GLN A 567 26.71 -19.57 -71.26
CA GLN A 567 26.07 -20.33 -72.34
C GLN A 567 26.53 -19.80 -73.71
N LYS A 568 26.58 -18.48 -73.88
CA LYS A 568 27.07 -17.83 -75.10
C LYS A 568 28.54 -18.15 -75.38
N MET A 569 29.41 -18.05 -74.38
CA MET A 569 30.83 -18.42 -74.52
C MET A 569 30.99 -19.91 -74.84
N SER A 570 30.14 -20.78 -74.30
CA SER A 570 30.16 -22.22 -74.60
C SER A 570 29.81 -22.50 -76.06
N ARG A 571 28.78 -21.84 -76.59
CA ARG A 571 28.41 -21.94 -78.02
C ARG A 571 29.55 -21.46 -78.93
N GLN A 572 30.13 -20.30 -78.63
CA GLN A 572 31.28 -19.76 -79.37
C GLN A 572 32.49 -20.71 -79.35
N LEU A 573 32.80 -21.31 -78.20
CA LEU A 573 33.89 -22.30 -78.12
C LEU A 573 33.64 -23.52 -79.02
N ASN A 574 32.40 -24.02 -79.06
CA ASN A 574 32.03 -25.13 -79.93
C ASN A 574 32.14 -24.75 -81.42
N GLU A 575 31.66 -23.57 -81.81
CA GLU A 575 31.80 -23.04 -83.18
C GLU A 575 33.28 -22.89 -83.59
N MET A 576 34.13 -22.41 -82.67
CA MET A 576 35.58 -22.31 -82.91
C MET A 576 36.24 -23.69 -83.04
N ASP A 577 35.79 -24.68 -82.26
CA ASP A 577 36.27 -26.07 -82.35
C ASP A 577 35.88 -26.72 -83.69
N GLU A 578 34.66 -26.48 -84.16
CA GLU A 578 34.22 -26.90 -85.50
C GLU A 578 35.02 -26.21 -86.61
N GLY A 579 35.24 -24.89 -86.49
CA GLY A 579 36.06 -24.12 -87.43
C GLY A 579 37.50 -24.62 -87.50
N LEU A 580 38.12 -24.91 -86.35
CA LEU A 580 39.46 -25.51 -86.27
C LEU A 580 39.49 -26.92 -86.90
N ALA A 581 38.47 -27.74 -86.67
CA ALA A 581 38.36 -29.05 -87.29
C ALA A 581 38.22 -28.97 -88.82
N GLY A 582 37.43 -28.02 -89.32
CA GLY A 582 37.29 -27.72 -90.75
C GLY A 582 38.60 -27.26 -91.39
N MET A 583 39.32 -26.33 -90.74
CA MET A 583 40.63 -25.86 -91.20
C MET A 583 41.66 -27.00 -91.24
N ARG A 584 41.71 -27.88 -90.23
CA ARG A 584 42.59 -29.06 -90.22
C ARG A 584 42.32 -29.99 -91.40
N LYS A 585 41.04 -30.26 -91.71
CA LYS A 585 40.65 -31.04 -92.90
C LYS A 585 41.10 -30.33 -94.19
N GLY A 586 40.94 -29.01 -94.27
CA GLY A 586 41.39 -28.20 -95.41
C GLY A 586 42.92 -28.26 -95.62
N VAL A 587 43.70 -28.14 -94.56
CA VAL A 587 45.17 -28.29 -94.59
C VAL A 587 45.55 -29.69 -95.07
N ALA A 588 44.94 -30.74 -94.51
CA ALA A 588 45.19 -32.12 -94.93
C ALA A 588 44.85 -32.38 -96.42
N GLY A 589 43.74 -31.80 -96.91
CA GLY A 589 43.36 -31.87 -98.32
C GLY A 589 44.34 -31.14 -99.24
N LEU A 590 44.83 -29.96 -98.84
CA LEU A 590 45.88 -29.23 -99.55
C LEU A 590 47.20 -30.01 -99.55
N ASP A 591 47.57 -30.64 -98.43
CA ASP A 591 48.76 -31.49 -98.33
C ASP A 591 48.71 -32.67 -99.32
N ALA A 592 47.56 -33.35 -99.40
CA ALA A 592 47.34 -34.42 -100.37
C ALA A 592 47.39 -33.91 -101.82
N GLY A 593 46.79 -32.75 -102.12
CA GLY A 593 46.81 -32.12 -103.44
C GLY A 593 48.21 -31.68 -103.87
N ILE A 594 48.97 -31.07 -102.97
CA ILE A 594 50.38 -30.69 -103.16
C ILE A 594 51.23 -31.92 -103.47
N ALA A 595 51.06 -33.00 -102.72
CA ALA A 595 51.76 -34.27 -102.97
C ALA A 595 51.42 -34.86 -104.35
N GLY A 596 50.14 -34.84 -104.74
CA GLY A 596 49.68 -35.29 -106.06
C GLY A 596 50.26 -34.47 -107.20
N MET A 597 50.25 -33.13 -107.08
CA MET A 597 50.82 -32.22 -108.09
C MET A 597 52.33 -32.41 -108.23
N LYS A 598 53.08 -32.55 -107.14
CA LYS A 598 54.52 -32.88 -107.20
C LYS A 598 54.78 -34.17 -107.95
N LYS A 599 53.97 -35.22 -107.70
CA LYS A 599 54.07 -36.50 -108.40
C LYS A 599 53.74 -36.37 -109.91
N GLY A 600 52.75 -35.55 -110.25
CA GLY A 600 52.37 -35.23 -111.64
C GLY A 600 53.47 -34.48 -112.40
N ILE A 601 54.09 -33.48 -111.77
CA ILE A 601 55.24 -32.73 -112.32
C ILE A 601 56.40 -33.69 -112.58
N ALA A 602 56.75 -34.54 -111.63
CA ALA A 602 57.81 -35.55 -111.80
C ALA A 602 57.48 -36.61 -112.90
N GLY A 603 56.21 -36.84 -113.19
CA GLY A 603 55.77 -37.67 -114.32
C GLY A 603 55.96 -36.96 -115.67
N LEU A 604 55.55 -35.69 -115.75
CA LEU A 604 55.71 -34.85 -116.93
C LEU A 604 57.19 -34.59 -117.25
N ASP A 605 58.02 -34.34 -116.24
CA ASP A 605 59.47 -34.15 -116.43
C ASP A 605 60.11 -35.40 -117.06
N ARG A 606 59.70 -36.61 -116.65
CA ARG A 606 60.13 -37.87 -117.27
C ARG A 606 59.61 -38.04 -118.70
N ALA A 607 58.37 -37.66 -118.96
CA ALA A 607 57.78 -37.74 -120.30
C ALA A 607 58.47 -36.79 -121.29
N VAL A 608 58.76 -35.55 -120.85
CA VAL A 608 59.52 -34.57 -121.66
C VAL A 608 60.92 -35.09 -121.95
N ALA A 609 61.61 -35.66 -120.96
CA ALA A 609 62.94 -36.25 -121.16
C ALA A 609 62.93 -37.40 -122.19
N GLY A 610 61.95 -38.30 -122.12
CA GLY A 610 61.81 -39.39 -123.10
C GLY A 610 61.44 -38.90 -124.51
N MET A 611 60.65 -37.82 -124.62
CA MET A 611 60.37 -37.19 -125.90
C MET A 611 61.61 -36.52 -126.49
N ASP A 612 62.45 -35.89 -125.67
CA ASP A 612 63.73 -35.30 -126.11
C ASP A 612 64.69 -36.35 -126.70
N GLU A 613 64.78 -37.53 -126.08
CA GLU A 613 65.54 -38.66 -126.62
C GLU A 613 64.96 -39.14 -127.96
N GLY A 614 63.64 -39.32 -128.05
CA GLY A 614 62.96 -39.76 -129.28
C GLY A 614 63.11 -38.76 -130.45
N LEU A 615 63.07 -37.47 -130.15
CA LEU A 615 63.26 -36.39 -131.14
C LEU A 615 64.68 -36.40 -131.70
N THR A 616 65.66 -36.67 -130.85
CA THR A 616 67.07 -36.80 -131.24
C THR A 616 67.27 -37.97 -132.21
N ALA A 617 66.67 -39.13 -131.92
CA ALA A 617 66.72 -40.31 -132.79
C ALA A 617 66.03 -40.08 -134.15
N GLN A 618 64.84 -39.47 -134.16
CA GLN A 618 64.08 -39.21 -135.38
C GLN A 618 64.76 -38.17 -136.30
N ARG A 619 65.36 -37.13 -135.74
CA ARG A 619 66.14 -36.14 -136.52
C ARG A 619 67.37 -36.76 -137.17
N ALA A 620 68.04 -37.69 -136.49
CA ALA A 620 69.16 -38.43 -137.07
C ALA A 620 68.72 -39.33 -138.25
N ALA A 621 67.58 -40.02 -138.11
CA ALA A 621 67.00 -40.82 -139.18
C ALA A 621 66.57 -39.97 -140.39
N LEU A 622 66.01 -38.78 -140.15
CA LEU A 622 65.64 -37.83 -141.20
C LEU A 622 66.86 -37.35 -141.99
N ALA A 623 67.96 -37.00 -141.32
CA ALA A 623 69.19 -36.55 -141.97
C ALA A 623 69.81 -37.64 -142.87
N GLY A 624 69.73 -38.92 -142.45
CA GLY A 624 70.17 -40.05 -143.28
C GLY A 624 69.30 -40.26 -144.53
N ALA A 625 67.98 -40.11 -144.40
CA ALA A 625 67.05 -40.24 -145.53
C ALA A 625 67.20 -39.10 -146.55
N GLU A 626 67.54 -37.88 -146.12
CA GLU A 626 67.83 -36.74 -147.00
C GLU A 626 69.05 -36.98 -147.89
N GLN A 627 70.11 -37.60 -147.35
CA GLN A 627 71.31 -37.95 -148.13
C GLN A 627 71.04 -39.06 -149.16
N GLY A 628 70.19 -40.04 -148.81
CA GLY A 628 69.78 -41.10 -149.74
C GLY A 628 68.92 -40.60 -150.90
N ALA A 629 68.02 -39.65 -150.66
CA ALA A 629 67.17 -39.06 -151.70
C ALA A 629 67.95 -38.23 -152.74
N ALA A 630 69.07 -37.60 -152.34
CA ALA A 630 69.93 -36.86 -153.26
C ALA A 630 70.64 -37.76 -154.29
N ALA A 631 70.99 -38.99 -153.92
CA ALA A 631 71.63 -39.96 -154.82
C ALA A 631 70.65 -40.58 -155.85
N ALA A 632 69.36 -40.70 -155.50
CA ALA A 632 68.33 -41.28 -156.36
C ALA A 632 67.90 -40.37 -157.54
N ALA A 633 68.20 -39.06 -157.49
CA ALA A 633 67.75 -38.08 -158.49
C ALA A 633 68.47 -38.17 -159.86
N HIS A 634 69.53 -38.98 -160.00
CA HIS A 634 70.31 -39.14 -161.24
C HIS A 634 70.10 -40.50 -161.95
N SER A 635 69.17 -41.33 -161.46
CA SER A 635 68.92 -42.66 -162.04
C SER A 635 67.81 -42.58 -163.12
N PRO A 636 67.99 -43.17 -164.33
CA PRO A 636 67.01 -43.09 -165.41
C PRO A 636 65.76 -43.96 -165.21
N ASP A 637 65.57 -44.57 -164.03
CA ASP A 637 64.40 -45.36 -163.66
C ASP A 637 63.38 -44.53 -162.83
N PRO A 638 62.20 -44.16 -163.38
CA PRO A 638 61.21 -43.31 -162.72
C PRO A 638 60.64 -43.87 -161.40
N GLY A 639 60.82 -45.17 -161.12
CA GLY A 639 60.30 -45.79 -159.89
C GLY A 639 61.06 -45.42 -158.62
N VAL A 640 62.35 -45.11 -158.72
CA VAL A 640 63.25 -44.97 -157.56
C VAL A 640 63.13 -43.58 -156.89
N ALA A 641 62.93 -42.52 -157.65
CA ALA A 641 62.79 -41.16 -157.11
C ALA A 641 61.49 -40.93 -156.33
N SER A 642 60.41 -41.64 -156.70
CA SER A 642 59.09 -41.53 -156.07
C SER A 642 59.06 -42.10 -154.64
N GLN A 643 59.68 -43.26 -154.41
CA GLN A 643 59.72 -43.88 -153.07
C GLN A 643 60.54 -43.09 -152.05
N ALA A 644 61.69 -42.52 -152.47
CA ALA A 644 62.54 -41.74 -151.58
C ALA A 644 61.84 -40.46 -151.06
N ALA A 645 61.07 -39.78 -151.92
CA ALA A 645 60.33 -38.58 -151.54
C ALA A 645 59.20 -38.86 -150.52
N ALA A 646 58.49 -39.99 -150.67
CA ALA A 646 57.42 -40.39 -149.74
C ALA A 646 57.96 -40.72 -148.34
N GLN A 647 59.11 -41.39 -148.26
CA GLN A 647 59.72 -41.79 -146.98
C GLN A 647 60.23 -40.58 -146.17
N LEU A 648 60.76 -39.58 -146.87
CA LEU A 648 61.27 -38.33 -146.29
C LEU A 648 60.12 -37.44 -145.76
N ALA A 649 58.99 -37.38 -146.49
CA ALA A 649 57.78 -36.71 -146.02
C ALA A 649 57.21 -37.37 -144.75
N GLY A 650 57.22 -38.70 -144.67
CA GLY A 650 56.80 -39.45 -143.48
C GLY A 650 57.65 -39.16 -142.25
N LEU A 651 58.97 -39.13 -142.40
CA LEU A 651 59.91 -38.82 -141.30
C LEU A 651 59.80 -37.35 -140.84
N ARG A 652 59.62 -36.39 -141.74
CA ARG A 652 59.37 -34.99 -141.36
C ARG A 652 58.08 -34.83 -140.57
N GLY A 653 57.02 -35.54 -140.98
CA GLY A 653 55.74 -35.54 -140.26
C GLY A 653 55.85 -36.10 -138.84
N ALA A 654 56.65 -37.16 -138.65
CA ALA A 654 56.84 -37.78 -137.35
C ALA A 654 57.68 -36.93 -136.37
N VAL A 655 58.71 -36.22 -136.85
CA VAL A 655 59.47 -35.24 -136.03
C VAL A 655 58.57 -34.10 -135.56
N GLN A 656 57.78 -33.52 -136.47
CA GLN A 656 56.89 -32.40 -136.16
C GLN A 656 55.82 -32.77 -135.12
N ASP A 657 55.26 -33.98 -135.22
CA ASP A 657 54.28 -34.50 -134.25
C ASP A 657 54.90 -34.66 -132.84
N LEU A 658 56.14 -35.13 -132.76
CA LEU A 658 56.86 -35.29 -131.49
C LEU A 658 57.22 -33.93 -130.86
N GLU A 659 57.57 -32.93 -131.66
CA GLU A 659 57.81 -31.55 -131.20
C GLU A 659 56.54 -30.92 -130.62
N ASN A 660 55.41 -31.11 -131.30
CA ASN A 660 54.12 -30.62 -130.83
C ASN A 660 53.71 -31.29 -129.50
N LYS A 661 53.92 -32.61 -129.36
CA LYS A 661 53.65 -33.34 -128.11
C LYS A 661 54.55 -32.88 -126.97
N ARG A 662 55.83 -32.62 -127.24
CA ARG A 662 56.77 -32.08 -126.26
C ARG A 662 56.38 -30.67 -125.79
N ALA A 663 56.05 -29.78 -126.72
CA ALA A 663 55.61 -28.41 -126.39
C ALA A 663 54.33 -28.43 -125.53
N ALA A 664 53.38 -29.33 -125.82
CA ALA A 664 52.19 -29.53 -125.01
C ALA A 664 52.53 -30.03 -123.58
N ALA A 665 53.46 -30.98 -123.44
CA ALA A 665 53.89 -31.51 -122.14
C ALA A 665 54.61 -30.46 -121.27
N VAL A 666 55.48 -29.64 -121.86
CA VAL A 666 56.18 -28.54 -121.16
C VAL A 666 55.19 -27.45 -120.72
N SER A 667 54.21 -27.11 -121.56
CA SER A 667 53.13 -26.18 -121.21
C SER A 667 52.29 -26.71 -120.05
N GLN A 668 51.91 -27.99 -120.08
CA GLN A 668 51.16 -28.65 -119.01
C GLN A 668 51.94 -28.68 -117.69
N ARG A 669 53.25 -28.94 -117.73
CA ARG A 669 54.15 -28.92 -116.56
C ARG A 669 54.24 -27.54 -115.92
N THR A 670 54.38 -26.51 -116.75
CA THR A 670 54.46 -25.11 -116.28
C THR A 670 53.14 -24.68 -115.64
N GLY A 671 52.00 -25.04 -116.25
CA GLY A 671 50.68 -24.82 -115.67
C GLY A 671 50.46 -25.56 -114.35
N LEU A 672 51.02 -26.77 -114.20
CA LEU A 672 50.94 -27.55 -112.96
C LEU A 672 51.83 -26.98 -111.84
N GLN A 673 53.02 -26.45 -112.18
CA GLN A 673 53.91 -25.77 -111.22
C GLN A 673 53.27 -24.49 -110.65
N ALA A 674 52.65 -23.65 -111.48
CA ALA A 674 51.96 -22.46 -110.99
C ALA A 674 50.82 -22.79 -110.01
N LYS A 675 50.09 -23.89 -110.26
CA LYS A 675 49.05 -24.40 -109.34
C LYS A 675 49.63 -24.94 -108.03
N LEU A 676 50.81 -25.57 -108.08
CA LEU A 676 51.52 -26.04 -106.89
C LEU A 676 51.92 -24.87 -105.98
N ASP A 677 52.52 -23.82 -106.55
CA ASP A 677 52.95 -22.64 -105.79
C ASP A 677 51.75 -21.92 -105.14
N GLN A 678 50.64 -21.79 -105.87
CA GLN A 678 49.38 -21.28 -105.32
C GLN A 678 48.83 -22.14 -104.18
N ALA A 679 48.93 -23.48 -104.28
CA ALA A 679 48.47 -24.38 -103.23
C ALA A 679 49.34 -24.31 -101.97
N VAL A 680 50.66 -24.18 -102.12
CA VAL A 680 51.61 -24.00 -101.01
C VAL A 680 51.35 -22.68 -100.28
N ALA A 681 51.13 -21.58 -101.00
CA ALA A 681 50.78 -20.29 -100.41
C ALA A 681 49.45 -20.36 -99.64
N LYS A 682 48.39 -20.92 -100.25
CA LYS A 682 47.09 -21.13 -99.59
C LYS A 682 47.19 -21.97 -98.32
N ARG A 683 48.05 -22.99 -98.32
CA ARG A 683 48.30 -23.82 -97.13
C ARG A 683 48.92 -23.01 -96.00
N ALA A 684 49.92 -22.18 -96.29
CA ALA A 684 50.58 -21.34 -95.29
C ALA A 684 49.59 -20.35 -94.63
N ASP A 685 48.74 -19.71 -95.44
CA ASP A 685 47.70 -18.80 -94.94
C ASP A 685 46.68 -19.52 -94.06
N LEU A 686 46.28 -20.74 -94.45
CA LEU A 686 45.31 -21.54 -93.69
C LEU A 686 45.89 -22.00 -92.33
N VAL A 687 47.18 -22.36 -92.28
CA VAL A 687 47.88 -22.70 -91.02
C VAL A 687 48.02 -21.48 -90.11
N ALA A 688 48.35 -20.30 -90.66
CA ALA A 688 48.41 -19.07 -89.88
C ALA A 688 47.04 -18.67 -89.31
N SER A 689 45.98 -18.87 -90.10
CA SER A 689 44.59 -18.62 -89.68
C SER A 689 44.15 -19.59 -88.59
N GLN A 690 44.54 -20.86 -88.68
CA GLN A 690 44.31 -21.88 -87.64
C GLN A 690 44.99 -21.50 -86.31
N ALA A 691 46.23 -21.02 -86.34
CA ALA A 691 46.95 -20.61 -85.13
C ALA A 691 46.27 -19.43 -84.42
N LYS A 692 45.81 -18.41 -85.18
CA LYS A 692 45.04 -17.28 -84.63
C LYS A 692 43.73 -17.74 -84.00
N LEU A 693 42.99 -18.63 -84.67
CA LEU A 693 41.74 -19.16 -84.16
C LEU A 693 41.95 -19.98 -82.87
N GLN A 694 43.03 -20.75 -82.78
CA GLN A 694 43.40 -21.52 -81.59
C GLN A 694 43.78 -20.62 -80.40
N GLN A 695 44.48 -19.51 -80.64
CA GLN A 695 44.79 -18.52 -79.61
C GLN A 695 43.51 -17.87 -79.08
N GLY A 696 42.61 -17.43 -79.98
CA GLY A 696 41.32 -16.86 -79.60
C GLY A 696 40.47 -17.81 -78.76
N ARG A 697 40.42 -19.10 -79.15
CA ARG A 697 39.70 -20.14 -78.41
C ARG A 697 40.24 -20.29 -76.98
N SER A 698 41.56 -20.30 -76.83
CA SER A 698 42.21 -20.46 -75.52
C SER A 698 41.91 -19.27 -74.59
N ALA A 699 41.93 -18.04 -75.11
CA ALA A 699 41.54 -16.85 -74.36
C ALA A 699 40.07 -16.88 -73.92
N LEU A 700 39.16 -17.30 -74.81
CA LEU A 700 37.74 -17.44 -74.51
C LEU A 700 37.48 -18.53 -73.44
N ALA A 701 38.21 -19.64 -73.49
CA ALA A 701 38.11 -20.70 -72.48
C ALA A 701 38.57 -20.22 -71.08
N GLN A 702 39.64 -19.43 -71.01
CA GLN A 702 40.09 -18.82 -69.75
C GLN A 702 39.07 -17.80 -69.22
N ALA A 703 38.50 -16.96 -70.08
CA ALA A 703 37.46 -16.01 -69.70
C ALA A 703 36.22 -16.72 -69.13
N ARG A 704 35.76 -17.81 -69.78
CA ARG A 704 34.67 -18.65 -69.27
C ARG A 704 34.97 -19.26 -67.91
N THR A 705 36.21 -19.71 -67.68
CA THR A 705 36.62 -20.29 -66.39
C THR A 705 36.58 -19.24 -65.28
N LYS A 706 37.07 -18.01 -65.53
CA LYS A 706 36.98 -16.90 -64.58
C LYS A 706 35.53 -16.52 -64.28
N LEU A 707 34.69 -16.44 -65.30
CA LEU A 707 33.26 -16.16 -65.16
C LEU A 707 32.55 -17.22 -64.31
N THR A 708 32.94 -18.49 -64.46
CA THR A 708 32.40 -19.60 -63.66
C THR A 708 32.74 -19.46 -62.19
N ARG A 709 34.02 -19.18 -61.86
CA ARG A 709 34.45 -18.95 -60.48
C ARG A 709 33.70 -17.77 -59.84
N GLY A 710 33.61 -16.64 -60.54
CA GLY A 710 32.89 -15.46 -60.02
C GLY A 710 31.40 -15.72 -59.82
N ARG A 711 30.78 -16.57 -60.65
CA ARG A 711 29.38 -16.98 -60.46
C ARG A 711 29.22 -17.86 -59.23
N ASP A 712 30.13 -18.80 -58.99
CA ASP A 712 30.07 -19.72 -57.84
C ASP A 712 30.31 -18.96 -56.50
N GLU A 713 31.22 -17.97 -56.51
CA GLU A 713 31.42 -17.03 -55.39
C GLU A 713 30.13 -16.22 -55.12
N LEU A 714 29.51 -15.68 -56.16
CA LEU A 714 28.26 -14.93 -56.04
C LEU A 714 27.08 -15.79 -55.56
N LEU A 715 27.02 -17.07 -55.96
CA LEU A 715 26.04 -18.04 -55.45
C LEU A 715 26.20 -18.29 -53.95
N THR A 716 27.44 -18.42 -53.48
CA THR A 716 27.73 -18.62 -52.05
C THR A 716 27.28 -17.40 -51.25
N ALA A 717 27.69 -16.20 -51.67
CA ALA A 717 27.28 -14.95 -51.02
C ALA A 717 25.75 -14.75 -51.04
N HIS A 718 25.06 -15.18 -52.11
CA HIS A 718 23.60 -15.14 -52.19
C HIS A 718 22.96 -16.07 -51.15
N SER A 719 23.50 -17.29 -50.97
CA SER A 719 23.04 -18.23 -49.94
C SER A 719 23.22 -17.65 -48.55
N ASP A 720 24.42 -17.16 -48.22
CA ASP A 720 24.73 -16.59 -46.91
C ASP A 720 23.81 -15.41 -46.57
N LEU A 721 23.53 -14.55 -47.55
CA LEU A 721 22.61 -13.41 -47.38
C LEU A 721 21.15 -13.86 -47.21
N THR A 722 20.75 -14.99 -47.82
CA THR A 722 19.43 -15.59 -47.64
C THR A 722 19.27 -16.12 -46.21
N ASP A 723 20.28 -16.81 -45.70
CA ASP A 723 20.30 -17.35 -44.33
C ASP A 723 20.31 -16.22 -43.29
N ALA A 724 21.11 -15.17 -43.52
CA ALA A 724 21.14 -13.98 -42.68
C ALA A 724 19.77 -13.27 -42.64
N ARG A 725 19.07 -13.18 -43.76
CA ARG A 725 17.70 -12.64 -43.82
C ARG A 725 16.70 -13.51 -43.04
N ALA A 726 16.80 -14.84 -43.15
CA ALA A 726 15.93 -15.75 -42.40
C ALA A 726 16.14 -15.61 -40.88
N ALA A 727 17.39 -15.48 -40.43
CA ALA A 727 17.71 -15.22 -39.03
C ALA A 727 17.17 -13.86 -38.54
N LEU A 728 17.25 -12.82 -39.37
CA LEU A 728 16.68 -11.51 -39.08
C LEU A 728 15.15 -11.55 -38.92
N LEU A 729 14.45 -12.30 -39.78
CA LEU A 729 13.00 -12.49 -39.68
C LEU A 729 12.60 -13.20 -38.39
N ALA A 730 13.31 -14.25 -38.00
CA ALA A 730 13.07 -14.93 -36.72
C ALA A 730 13.24 -13.98 -35.52
N LYS A 731 14.19 -13.05 -35.60
CA LYS A 731 14.38 -12.01 -34.57
C LYS A 731 13.26 -10.96 -34.56
N GLN A 732 12.72 -10.59 -35.73
CA GLN A 732 11.55 -9.72 -35.78
C GLN A 732 10.33 -10.35 -35.10
N ASP A 733 10.10 -11.65 -35.28
CA ASP A 733 8.98 -12.35 -34.64
C ASP A 733 9.14 -12.44 -33.11
N GLU A 734 10.37 -12.68 -32.62
CA GLU A 734 10.69 -12.62 -31.18
C GLU A 734 10.40 -11.22 -30.60
N LEU A 735 10.77 -10.14 -31.32
CA LEU A 735 10.51 -8.76 -30.91
C LEU A 735 9.00 -8.42 -30.92
N ARG A 736 8.25 -8.87 -31.94
CA ARG A 736 6.78 -8.67 -31.99
C ARG A 736 6.07 -9.35 -30.82
N THR A 737 6.45 -10.60 -30.54
CA THR A 737 5.88 -11.36 -29.40
C THR A 737 6.17 -10.64 -28.08
N THR A 738 7.42 -10.19 -27.89
CA THR A 738 7.80 -9.45 -26.67
C THR A 738 7.03 -8.13 -26.54
N ARG A 739 6.80 -7.42 -27.65
CA ARG A 739 6.01 -6.21 -27.68
C ARG A 739 4.57 -6.46 -27.26
N GLU A 740 3.92 -7.49 -27.79
CA GLU A 740 2.55 -7.88 -27.43
C GLU A 740 2.44 -8.16 -25.93
N GLN A 741 3.37 -8.95 -25.39
CA GLN A 741 3.44 -9.26 -23.95
C GLN A 741 3.65 -7.99 -23.09
N MET A 742 4.50 -7.06 -23.52
CA MET A 742 4.72 -5.80 -22.79
C MET A 742 3.48 -4.89 -22.81
N VAL A 743 2.71 -4.87 -23.90
CA VAL A 743 1.44 -4.13 -24.00
C VAL A 743 0.40 -4.73 -23.05
N GLU A 744 0.24 -6.05 -23.05
CA GLU A 744 -0.69 -6.74 -22.15
C GLU A 744 -0.31 -6.53 -20.67
N LEU A 745 1.00 -6.59 -20.36
CA LEU A 745 1.50 -6.26 -19.02
C LEU A 745 1.12 -4.83 -18.62
N ARG A 746 1.39 -3.84 -19.48
CA ARG A 746 1.08 -2.42 -19.22
C ARG A 746 -0.39 -2.23 -18.87
N ASP A 747 -1.27 -2.84 -19.66
CA ASP A 747 -2.72 -2.68 -19.52
C ASP A 747 -3.27 -3.42 -18.28
N ALA A 748 -2.55 -4.43 -17.78
CA ALA A 748 -2.91 -5.18 -16.56
C ALA A 748 -2.47 -4.51 -15.25
N ILE A 749 -1.49 -3.59 -15.27
CA ILE A 749 -0.95 -2.94 -14.07
C ILE A 749 -2.06 -2.29 -13.20
N PRO A 750 -2.99 -1.47 -13.73
CA PRO A 750 -4.00 -0.84 -12.89
C PRO A 750 -4.90 -1.84 -12.15
N ALA A 751 -5.38 -2.86 -12.85
CA ALA A 751 -6.22 -3.91 -12.27
C ALA A 751 -5.48 -4.76 -11.23
N ALA A 752 -4.15 -4.91 -11.38
CA ALA A 752 -3.32 -5.56 -10.38
C ALA A 752 -3.35 -4.80 -9.05
N PHE A 753 -3.20 -3.47 -9.06
CA PHE A 753 -3.27 -2.65 -7.84
C PHE A 753 -4.66 -2.68 -7.18
N ASP A 754 -5.75 -2.72 -7.96
CA ASP A 754 -7.10 -2.90 -7.42
C ASP A 754 -7.26 -4.26 -6.72
N THR A 755 -6.66 -5.31 -7.30
CA THR A 755 -6.63 -6.65 -6.72
C THR A 755 -5.78 -6.69 -5.44
N ALA A 756 -4.66 -5.98 -5.41
CA ALA A 756 -3.80 -5.84 -4.23
C ALA A 756 -4.56 -5.16 -3.07
N LEU A 757 -5.28 -4.07 -3.36
CA LEU A 757 -6.12 -3.40 -2.37
C LEU A 757 -7.19 -4.35 -1.83
N THR A 758 -7.90 -5.06 -2.72
CA THR A 758 -8.94 -6.01 -2.30
C THR A 758 -8.38 -7.12 -1.42
N THR A 759 -7.23 -7.69 -1.80
CA THR A 759 -6.54 -8.74 -1.02
C THR A 759 -6.12 -8.22 0.35
N TYR A 760 -5.57 -7.00 0.42
CA TYR A 760 -5.19 -6.39 1.70
C TYR A 760 -6.40 -6.11 2.59
N LEU A 761 -7.53 -5.68 2.02
CA LEU A 761 -8.78 -5.49 2.75
C LEU A 761 -9.33 -6.82 3.30
N ASP A 762 -9.18 -7.91 2.57
CA ASP A 762 -9.55 -9.26 3.03
C ASP A 762 -8.59 -9.77 4.13
N GLU A 763 -7.29 -9.45 4.05
CA GLU A 763 -6.33 -9.74 5.11
C GLU A 763 -6.64 -8.97 6.40
N ILE A 764 -7.09 -7.71 6.29
CA ILE A 764 -7.60 -6.95 7.44
C ILE A 764 -8.82 -7.64 8.05
N ASP A 765 -9.75 -8.18 7.23
CA ASP A 765 -10.89 -8.94 7.74
C ASP A 765 -10.46 -10.24 8.45
N GLN A 766 -9.42 -10.92 7.94
CA GLN A 766 -8.86 -12.11 8.60
C GLN A 766 -8.13 -11.77 9.90
N ALA A 767 -7.45 -10.62 9.95
CA ALA A 767 -6.77 -10.09 11.13
C ALA A 767 -7.72 -9.35 12.10
N ALA A 768 -9.02 -9.23 11.77
CA ALA A 768 -10.00 -8.53 12.58
C ALA A 768 -9.98 -8.95 14.06
N PRO A 769 -9.92 -10.26 14.42
CA PRO A 769 -9.85 -10.66 15.82
C PRO A 769 -8.62 -10.13 16.55
N ASP A 770 -7.47 -10.06 15.86
CA ASP A 770 -6.21 -9.60 16.43
C ASP A 770 -6.18 -8.07 16.58
N ILE A 771 -6.74 -7.34 15.60
CA ILE A 771 -6.92 -5.89 15.62
C ILE A 771 -7.86 -5.49 16.76
N GLU A 772 -9.02 -6.14 16.87
CA GLU A 772 -9.98 -5.93 17.97
C GLU A 772 -9.34 -6.26 19.31
N LEU A 773 -8.58 -7.36 19.40
CA LEU A 773 -7.91 -7.77 20.65
C LEU A 773 -6.77 -6.81 21.03
N ALA A 774 -6.06 -6.24 20.06
CA ALA A 774 -5.05 -5.21 20.29
C ALA A 774 -5.69 -3.94 20.85
N TYR A 775 -6.78 -3.48 20.24
CA TYR A 775 -7.58 -2.35 20.73
C TYR A 775 -8.11 -2.61 22.16
N GLN A 776 -8.74 -3.77 22.38
CA GLN A 776 -9.22 -4.18 23.71
C GLN A 776 -8.10 -4.22 24.76
N ARG A 777 -6.92 -4.74 24.41
CA ARG A 777 -5.76 -4.82 25.32
C ARG A 777 -5.28 -3.44 25.74
N GLY A 778 -5.25 -2.47 24.82
CA GLY A 778 -4.93 -1.09 25.14
C GLY A 778 -5.89 -0.51 26.18
N LEU A 779 -7.20 -0.54 25.91
CA LEU A 779 -8.23 -0.07 26.85
C LEU A 779 -8.20 -0.81 28.20
N ASN A 780 -7.93 -2.12 28.18
CA ASN A 780 -7.84 -2.95 29.38
C ASN A 780 -6.74 -2.47 30.34
N GLN A 781 -5.66 -1.86 29.85
CA GLN A 781 -4.64 -1.25 30.72
C GLN A 781 -5.23 -0.06 31.51
N GLY A 782 -6.02 0.78 30.86
CA GLY A 782 -6.68 1.92 31.48
C GLY A 782 -7.70 1.48 32.53
N PHE A 783 -8.58 0.53 32.19
CA PHE A 783 -9.55 -0.03 33.16
C PHE A 783 -8.86 -0.70 34.35
N ARG A 784 -7.72 -1.36 34.14
CA ARG A 784 -6.93 -1.93 35.24
C ARG A 784 -6.48 -0.84 36.22
N GLY A 785 -6.02 0.31 35.72
CA GLY A 785 -5.69 1.47 36.55
C GLY A 785 -6.89 1.99 37.35
N VAL A 786 -8.05 2.14 36.71
CA VAL A 786 -9.31 2.56 37.35
C VAL A 786 -9.67 1.64 38.53
N TYR A 787 -9.65 0.33 38.31
CA TYR A 787 -10.03 -0.63 39.37
C TYR A 787 -8.93 -0.86 40.40
N LEU A 788 -7.65 -0.57 40.08
CA LEU A 788 -6.57 -0.52 41.08
C LEU A 788 -6.79 0.63 42.06
N LEU A 789 -7.22 1.81 41.60
CA LEU A 789 -7.59 2.91 42.49
C LEU A 789 -8.77 2.52 43.38
N PHE A 790 -9.82 1.93 42.79
CA PHE A 790 -11.00 1.46 43.52
C PHE A 790 -10.63 0.41 44.59
N GLY A 791 -9.86 -0.61 44.22
CA GLY A 791 -9.37 -1.64 45.15
C GLY A 791 -8.42 -1.09 46.20
N GLY A 792 -7.53 -0.18 45.82
CA GLY A 792 -6.63 0.53 46.73
C GLY A 792 -7.38 1.35 47.77
N ALA A 793 -8.44 2.06 47.37
CA ALA A 793 -9.31 2.79 48.29
C ALA A 793 -10.05 1.84 49.25
N ALA A 794 -10.53 0.69 48.77
CA ALA A 794 -11.14 -0.33 49.60
C ALA A 794 -10.15 -0.95 50.61
N ALA A 795 -8.92 -1.23 50.19
CA ALA A 795 -7.85 -1.72 51.06
C ALA A 795 -7.45 -0.66 52.11
N LEU A 796 -7.30 0.60 51.70
CA LEU A 796 -7.03 1.70 52.63
C LEU A 796 -8.16 1.88 53.63
N ALA A 797 -9.42 1.69 53.21
CA ALA A 797 -10.58 1.73 54.10
C ALA A 797 -10.54 0.61 55.14
N LEU A 798 -10.13 -0.61 54.78
CA LEU A 798 -9.91 -1.70 55.73
C LEU A 798 -8.81 -1.37 56.76
N VAL A 799 -7.70 -0.80 56.32
CA VAL A 799 -6.60 -0.36 57.19
C VAL A 799 -7.06 0.75 58.12
N ALA A 800 -7.73 1.78 57.60
CA ALA A 800 -8.28 2.88 58.38
C ALA A 800 -9.29 2.36 59.41
N LEU A 801 -10.18 1.44 59.02
CA LEU A 801 -11.11 0.77 59.93
C LEU A 801 -10.41 -0.03 61.02
N ALA A 802 -9.26 -0.66 60.76
CA ALA A 802 -8.48 -1.35 61.78
C ALA A 802 -7.91 -0.36 62.83
N LEU A 803 -7.58 0.87 62.40
CA LEU A 803 -7.04 1.93 63.26
C LEU A 803 -8.11 2.69 64.05
N VAL A 804 -9.39 2.60 63.67
CA VAL A 804 -10.49 3.18 64.44
C VAL A 804 -10.52 2.49 65.82
N GLY A 805 -10.37 3.23 66.93
CA GLY A 805 -10.46 2.64 68.27
C GLY A 805 -11.84 2.04 68.54
N ARG A 806 -11.92 0.97 69.38
CA ARG A 806 -13.23 0.56 69.94
C ARG A 806 -13.84 1.74 70.69
N PRO A 807 -15.16 1.98 70.59
CA PRO A 807 -15.79 3.10 71.28
C PRO A 807 -15.43 3.05 72.77
N ARG A 808 -15.09 4.20 73.34
CA ARG A 808 -14.92 4.33 74.79
C ARG A 808 -16.30 4.10 75.41
N THR A 809 -16.47 2.96 76.05
CA THR A 809 -17.67 2.61 76.83
C THR A 809 -17.85 3.56 77.99
#